data_AF-D4KVG2-F1
#
_entry.id   AF-D4KVG2-F1
#
_cell.length_a   1.000
_cell.length_b   1.000
_cell.length_c   1.000
_cell.angle_alpha   90.00
_cell.angle_beta   90.00
_cell.angle_gamma   90.00
#
_symmetry.space_group_name_H-M   'P 1'
#
loop_
_entity.id
_entity.type
_entity.pdbx_description
1 polymer ?
#
loop_
_entity_poly.entity_id
_entity_poly.type
_entity_poly.pdbx_seq_one_letter_code
_entity_poly.pdbx_strand_id
1 'polypeptide(L)'
;MAKNTEKSKTTFPVQVIHKTGDDKENFVIVIMGDGYTAGQQDQFLEDATQKARGMLTWSPYREYSDRINIYAVQAVSNEPGIGVYGGKSPDTYFHVKVYGKAAGFTNGGDERAKALRTELEENYLDEGANVGTIHILCNDTGSYGASVNPLFSFSTNSEDNSDGTAMAHEIAHSIGRLGDEYERYTNKPNTSDTANPDTIKWSKMLGFRGIGITTAGTDTAFAPSRECMMRRLGQPFCEVCKMELARKLNNTDYVSRPAALYISDPEVSIAHSKTATLDRDSEKYRITESNITKANDDDLEFRTVVQNMVNKEQHLKMSFRIIGADGITVKYSEEQEFTIPALTNSYDPDAARESLSIVLHDVYGLTKGDRLDGKIVDMDTQEVLATDKTANQAWSTVNIHYQLKSEDGTKQNIPNTETSIVYVPQNSTYTLRNPELAGYTCIGNSLDQDKVKITESSMDITYYYQEKNDSMEDKDPAECTVNPVIVPYDSNPHTFDITPGKGVELRYSMNADGPYTIEELPAYTDAGKYTIYFEASSDSAKSCYGEATLEITKAVTELNLLATPEGLEGAGSVTLKVLKQGISADEPVDITCNDSSITLVKKENDQWTVSLPNKTKTYLFTARYNGNANYAGSKAACQVTVKEKKSQTGGGTLIPPEKPTPEEPTPEKPAPEEPTPEKPAPEKPTPEKPAPEKPNPGETEVVPNVTPVPELESKTDKTIKNKTVTIKCKSRKGKKQVLKLDKSTINYLIKKEAKALQLEFGNVAVIMDRNALKEIKNR
;
A
#
# COMPACT_ATOMS: atom_id res chain seq x y z
N MET A 1 -16.32 30.26 -14.77
CA MET A 1 -15.31 30.91 -13.92
C MET A 1 -14.87 29.89 -12.89
N ALA A 2 -13.56 29.68 -12.79
CA ALA A 2 -12.93 28.63 -11.99
C ALA A 2 -13.18 28.83 -10.48
N LYS A 3 -13.59 27.76 -9.79
CA LYS A 3 -13.36 27.54 -8.36
C LYS A 3 -13.52 26.05 -8.04
N ASN A 4 -12.60 25.55 -7.23
CA ASN A 4 -12.39 24.16 -6.77
C ASN A 4 -11.84 23.15 -7.78
N THR A 5 -10.61 23.37 -8.23
CA THR A 5 -9.66 22.25 -8.22
C THR A 5 -9.22 22.05 -6.76
N GLU A 6 -9.96 21.23 -6.02
CA GLU A 6 -9.32 20.45 -4.95
C GLU A 6 -8.04 19.87 -5.54
N LYS A 7 -6.92 19.94 -4.82
CA LYS A 7 -5.77 19.10 -5.15
C LYS A 7 -6.30 17.67 -5.07
N SER A 8 -6.55 17.06 -6.22
CA SER A 8 -6.94 15.65 -6.31
C SER A 8 -5.98 14.85 -5.44
N LYS A 9 -6.47 14.26 -4.35
CA LYS A 9 -5.69 13.35 -3.49
C LYS A 9 -5.35 12.03 -4.22
N THR A 10 -6.00 11.88 -5.38
CA THR A 10 -5.95 10.98 -6.53
C THR A 10 -4.98 11.27 -7.69
N THR A 11 -4.19 10.33 -8.22
CA THR A 11 -3.41 10.51 -9.46
C THR A 11 -4.35 10.61 -10.65
N PHE A 12 -5.40 9.79 -10.65
CA PHE A 12 -6.50 9.85 -11.62
C PHE A 12 -7.82 10.14 -10.92
N PRO A 13 -8.80 10.72 -11.63
CA PRO A 13 -10.16 10.81 -11.14
C PRO A 13 -10.75 9.44 -10.78
N VAL A 14 -11.55 9.43 -9.73
CA VAL A 14 -12.24 8.25 -9.22
C VAL A 14 -13.75 8.51 -9.28
N GLN A 15 -14.47 7.59 -9.91
CA GLN A 15 -15.92 7.58 -9.99
C GLN A 15 -16.48 6.57 -8.99
N VAL A 16 -17.48 6.99 -8.20
CA VAL A 16 -18.28 6.07 -7.40
C VAL A 16 -19.34 5.44 -8.30
N ILE A 17 -19.19 4.16 -8.61
CA ILE A 17 -20.14 3.40 -9.44
C ILE A 17 -21.26 2.80 -8.57
N HIS A 18 -20.87 2.29 -7.40
CA HIS A 18 -21.77 1.67 -6.44
C HIS A 18 -21.22 1.84 -5.02
N LYS A 19 -21.89 2.57 -4.12
CA LYS A 19 -21.50 2.67 -2.71
C LYS A 19 -22.70 2.69 -1.79
N THR A 20 -22.93 1.59 -1.09
CA THR A 20 -24.12 1.41 -0.25
C THR A 20 -23.82 1.60 1.23
N GLY A 21 -22.55 1.45 1.65
CA GLY A 21 -22.09 1.64 3.03
C GLY A 21 -20.58 1.93 3.12
N ASP A 22 -20.06 1.90 4.34
CA ASP A 22 -18.63 2.08 4.66
C ASP A 22 -17.76 1.02 3.94
N ASP A 23 -16.62 1.45 3.39
CA ASP A 23 -15.68 0.59 2.65
C ASP A 23 -15.02 -0.50 3.51
N LYS A 24 -15.03 -0.38 4.84
CA LYS A 24 -14.63 -1.44 5.77
C LYS A 24 -15.74 -2.46 6.01
N GLU A 25 -17.00 -2.11 5.77
CA GLU A 25 -18.13 -3.03 5.99
C GLU A 25 -18.58 -3.71 4.68
N ASN A 26 -18.04 -3.28 3.55
CA ASN A 26 -18.36 -3.76 2.21
C ASN A 26 -17.11 -4.26 1.48
N PHE A 27 -17.28 -5.25 0.62
CA PHE A 27 -16.19 -5.71 -0.24
C PHE A 27 -15.95 -4.68 -1.36
N VAL A 28 -14.75 -4.11 -1.40
CA VAL A 28 -14.40 -3.08 -2.39
C VAL A 28 -13.86 -3.70 -3.68
N ILE A 29 -14.53 -3.41 -4.80
CA ILE A 29 -14.13 -3.76 -6.16
C ILE A 29 -13.70 -2.48 -6.88
N VAL A 30 -12.53 -2.48 -7.51
CA VAL A 30 -12.06 -1.36 -8.32
C VAL A 30 -11.98 -1.77 -9.78
N ILE A 31 -12.57 -0.97 -10.68
CA ILE A 31 -12.47 -1.13 -12.12
C ILE A 31 -11.49 -0.07 -12.65
N MET A 32 -10.44 -0.48 -13.37
CA MET A 32 -9.50 0.45 -14.00
C MET A 32 -9.50 0.25 -15.51
N GLY A 33 -9.52 1.33 -16.28
CA GLY A 33 -9.48 1.25 -17.75
C GLY A 33 -8.04 1.10 -18.27
N ASP A 34 -7.81 0.21 -19.24
CA ASP A 34 -6.59 0.23 -20.07
C ASP A 34 -6.94 0.41 -21.55
N GLY A 35 -6.15 1.20 -22.27
CA GLY A 35 -6.40 1.50 -23.68
C GLY A 35 -7.50 2.56 -23.92
N TYR A 36 -7.94 3.27 -22.88
CA TYR A 36 -8.81 4.44 -23.03
C TYR A 36 -7.97 5.71 -23.00
N THR A 37 -8.00 6.47 -24.09
CA THR A 37 -7.31 7.77 -24.16
C THR A 37 -8.01 8.84 -23.34
N ALA A 38 -7.42 10.02 -23.21
CA ALA A 38 -8.03 11.15 -22.49
C ALA A 38 -9.42 11.52 -23.04
N GLY A 39 -9.63 11.40 -24.37
CA GLY A 39 -10.91 11.66 -25.02
C GLY A 39 -11.92 10.52 -24.95
N GLN A 40 -11.58 9.39 -24.31
CA GLN A 40 -12.42 8.19 -24.20
C GLN A 40 -12.79 7.87 -22.75
N GLN A 41 -12.51 8.77 -21.80
CA GLN A 41 -12.77 8.51 -20.39
C GLN A 41 -14.27 8.44 -20.07
N ASP A 42 -15.12 9.18 -20.79
CA ASP A 42 -16.57 9.07 -20.66
C ASP A 42 -17.07 7.70 -21.14
N GLN A 43 -16.52 7.20 -22.25
CA GLN A 43 -16.81 5.85 -22.74
C GLN A 43 -16.40 4.78 -21.72
N PHE A 44 -15.22 4.91 -21.11
CA PHE A 44 -14.77 4.01 -20.04
C PHE A 44 -15.75 4.00 -18.86
N LEU A 45 -16.21 5.17 -18.41
CA LEU A 45 -17.16 5.25 -17.30
C LEU A 45 -18.50 4.60 -17.65
N GLU A 46 -19.02 4.82 -18.86
CA GLU A 46 -20.23 4.15 -19.34
C GLU A 46 -20.05 2.62 -19.36
N ASP A 47 -18.94 2.15 -19.94
CA ASP A 47 -18.61 0.73 -20.04
C ASP A 47 -18.45 0.07 -18.66
N ALA A 48 -17.76 0.72 -17.74
CA ALA A 48 -17.54 0.23 -16.37
C ALA A 48 -18.85 0.20 -15.58
N THR A 49 -19.68 1.25 -15.70
CA THR A 49 -20.99 1.35 -15.03
C THR A 49 -21.93 0.26 -15.51
N GLN A 50 -22.04 0.06 -16.83
CA GLN A 50 -22.91 -0.96 -17.42
C GLN A 50 -22.51 -2.36 -16.95
N LYS A 51 -21.21 -2.69 -17.00
CA LYS A 51 -20.69 -4.00 -16.61
C LYS A 51 -20.82 -4.25 -15.11
N ALA A 52 -20.58 -3.24 -14.28
CA ALA A 52 -20.77 -3.34 -12.84
C ALA A 52 -22.26 -3.62 -12.50
N ARG A 53 -23.18 -2.90 -13.13
CA ARG A 53 -24.63 -3.11 -12.95
C ARG A 53 -25.07 -4.51 -13.37
N GLY A 54 -24.58 -5.02 -14.50
CA GLY A 54 -24.93 -6.36 -14.94
C GLY A 54 -24.27 -7.47 -14.11
N MET A 55 -23.03 -7.30 -13.64
CA MET A 55 -22.42 -8.21 -12.65
C MET A 55 -23.30 -8.36 -11.40
N LEU A 56 -23.83 -7.25 -10.87
CA LEU A 56 -24.70 -7.24 -9.68
C LEU A 56 -26.06 -7.93 -9.92
N THR A 57 -26.42 -8.33 -11.15
CA THR A 57 -27.64 -9.12 -11.40
C THR A 57 -27.43 -10.62 -11.15
N TRP A 58 -26.18 -11.08 -11.17
CA TRP A 58 -25.82 -12.48 -10.99
C TRP A 58 -25.73 -12.84 -9.52
N SER A 59 -26.24 -14.02 -9.14
CA SER A 59 -26.05 -14.55 -7.79
C SER A 59 -24.63 -15.12 -7.62
N PRO A 60 -23.89 -14.82 -6.53
CA PRO A 60 -24.37 -14.19 -5.29
C PRO A 60 -24.22 -12.66 -5.24
N TYR A 61 -23.65 -12.01 -6.26
CA TYR A 61 -23.43 -10.55 -6.25
C TYR A 61 -24.72 -9.75 -6.03
N ARG A 62 -25.84 -10.25 -6.57
CA ARG A 62 -27.18 -9.68 -6.35
C ARG A 62 -27.57 -9.66 -4.88
N GLU A 63 -27.51 -10.81 -4.22
CA GLU A 63 -27.83 -10.99 -2.81
C GLU A 63 -26.91 -10.14 -1.90
N TYR A 64 -25.67 -9.91 -2.35
CA TYR A 64 -24.67 -9.09 -1.64
C TYR A 64 -24.49 -7.69 -2.23
N SER A 65 -25.42 -7.20 -3.06
CA SER A 65 -25.29 -5.87 -3.67
C SER A 65 -25.19 -4.77 -2.61
N ASP A 66 -25.92 -4.87 -1.50
CA ASP A 66 -25.79 -3.95 -0.36
C ASP A 66 -24.46 -4.07 0.41
N ARG A 67 -23.65 -5.10 0.12
CA ARG A 67 -22.38 -5.42 0.79
C ARG A 67 -21.16 -5.27 -0.12
N ILE A 68 -21.32 -4.65 -1.29
CA ILE A 68 -20.26 -4.44 -2.26
C ILE A 68 -20.16 -2.94 -2.55
N ASN A 69 -18.94 -2.40 -2.59
CA ASN A 69 -18.68 -1.07 -3.12
C ASN A 69 -17.85 -1.20 -4.41
N ILE A 70 -18.16 -0.42 -5.43
CA ILE A 70 -17.51 -0.43 -6.74
C ILE A 70 -17.08 0.98 -7.12
N TYR A 71 -15.80 1.13 -7.43
CA TYR A 71 -15.19 2.38 -7.90
C TYR A 71 -14.58 2.19 -9.28
N ALA A 72 -14.60 3.23 -10.12
CA ALA A 72 -13.87 3.24 -11.38
C ALA A 72 -12.74 4.27 -11.34
N VAL A 73 -11.54 3.89 -11.79
CA VAL A 73 -10.36 4.78 -11.89
C VAL A 73 -10.10 5.08 -13.36
N GLN A 74 -10.14 6.37 -13.69
CA GLN A 74 -10.00 6.90 -15.06
C GLN A 74 -8.52 6.99 -15.49
N ALA A 75 -7.83 5.84 -15.50
CA ALA A 75 -6.43 5.77 -15.92
C ALA A 75 -6.31 6.09 -17.42
N VAL A 76 -5.51 7.12 -17.74
CA VAL A 76 -5.38 7.63 -19.10
C VAL A 76 -4.26 6.93 -19.86
N SER A 77 -4.60 6.29 -20.98
CA SER A 77 -3.64 5.69 -21.91
C SER A 77 -3.21 6.67 -23.01
N ASN A 78 -1.99 6.55 -23.53
CA ASN A 78 -1.51 7.40 -24.63
C ASN A 78 -2.09 6.95 -25.97
N GLU A 79 -2.25 5.64 -26.17
CA GLU A 79 -2.86 5.05 -27.37
C GLU A 79 -4.10 4.21 -27.02
N PRO A 80 -5.08 4.13 -27.94
CA PRO A 80 -6.25 3.26 -27.76
C PRO A 80 -5.93 1.79 -28.03
N GLY A 81 -6.76 0.88 -27.52
CA GLY A 81 -6.60 -0.56 -27.73
C GLY A 81 -5.71 -1.21 -26.68
N ILE A 82 -5.39 -2.50 -26.86
CA ILE A 82 -4.42 -3.24 -26.05
C ILE A 82 -3.43 -3.99 -26.93
N GLY A 83 -2.34 -4.47 -26.35
CA GLY A 83 -1.37 -5.30 -27.07
C GLY A 83 -1.92 -6.69 -27.39
N VAL A 84 -1.64 -7.20 -28.58
CA VAL A 84 -1.88 -8.61 -28.94
C VAL A 84 -0.55 -9.25 -29.31
N TYR A 85 -0.32 -10.49 -28.89
CA TYR A 85 0.91 -11.22 -29.23
C TYR A 85 1.10 -11.31 -30.76
N GLY A 86 2.30 -10.95 -31.23
CA GLY A 86 2.63 -10.87 -32.66
C GLY A 86 2.04 -9.67 -33.41
N GLY A 87 1.23 -8.84 -32.73
CA GLY A 87 0.62 -7.62 -33.28
C GLY A 87 1.30 -6.34 -32.78
N LYS A 88 0.60 -5.21 -33.00
CA LYS A 88 1.00 -3.92 -32.44
C LYS A 88 0.87 -3.96 -30.91
N SER A 89 1.78 -3.26 -30.24
CA SER A 89 1.77 -3.07 -28.80
C SER A 89 1.54 -1.58 -28.53
N PRO A 90 0.28 -1.14 -28.40
CA PRO A 90 -0.01 0.26 -28.12
C PRO A 90 0.57 0.69 -26.77
N ASP A 91 0.92 1.97 -26.66
CA ASP A 91 1.39 2.59 -25.42
C ASP A 91 0.20 2.90 -24.48
N THR A 92 -0.27 1.86 -23.79
CA THR A 92 -1.36 1.95 -22.81
C THR A 92 -0.83 2.15 -21.39
N TYR A 93 -1.66 2.65 -20.47
CA TYR A 93 -1.22 2.98 -19.12
C TYR A 93 -0.73 1.74 -18.34
N PHE A 94 -1.42 0.61 -18.47
CA PHE A 94 -1.06 -0.63 -17.80
C PHE A 94 -0.31 -1.63 -18.71
N HIS A 95 -0.06 -1.27 -19.96
CA HIS A 95 0.62 -2.13 -20.93
C HIS A 95 0.02 -3.55 -20.98
N VAL A 96 -1.31 -3.66 -20.99
CA VAL A 96 -1.97 -4.96 -21.07
C VAL A 96 -1.69 -5.60 -22.42
N LYS A 97 -1.33 -6.88 -22.39
CA LYS A 97 -1.10 -7.68 -23.59
C LYS A 97 -1.79 -9.04 -23.51
N VAL A 98 -2.40 -9.42 -24.62
CA VAL A 98 -3.09 -10.70 -24.79
C VAL A 98 -2.16 -11.74 -25.41
N TYR A 99 -2.08 -12.92 -24.78
CA TYR A 99 -1.40 -14.11 -25.28
C TYR A 99 -2.43 -15.24 -25.43
N GLY A 100 -2.86 -15.53 -26.67
CA GLY A 100 -3.97 -16.44 -26.92
C GLY A 100 -5.29 -15.79 -26.47
N LYS A 101 -5.93 -16.34 -25.44
CA LYS A 101 -7.10 -15.72 -24.79
C LYS A 101 -6.77 -14.99 -23.48
N ALA A 102 -5.57 -15.19 -22.96
CA ALA A 102 -5.21 -14.69 -21.64
C ALA A 102 -4.63 -13.26 -21.73
N ALA A 103 -5.30 -12.31 -21.10
CA ALA A 103 -4.78 -10.97 -20.89
C ALA A 103 -3.88 -10.91 -19.65
N GLY A 104 -2.90 -10.02 -19.66
CA GLY A 104 -2.06 -9.76 -18.48
C GLY A 104 -1.21 -8.51 -18.65
N PHE A 105 -0.67 -8.03 -17.52
CA PHE A 105 0.23 -6.89 -17.51
C PHE A 105 1.58 -7.21 -18.16
N THR A 106 2.17 -6.19 -18.78
CA THR A 106 3.58 -6.18 -19.17
C THR A 106 4.24 -4.88 -18.70
N ASN A 107 5.57 -4.76 -18.82
CA ASN A 107 6.29 -3.50 -18.59
C ASN A 107 5.94 -2.74 -17.30
N GLY A 108 5.73 -3.45 -16.18
CA GLY A 108 5.42 -2.85 -14.87
C GLY A 108 3.99 -2.35 -14.71
N GLY A 109 3.06 -2.76 -15.58
CA GLY A 109 1.64 -2.42 -15.45
C GLY A 109 1.01 -2.84 -14.11
N ASP A 110 1.43 -3.97 -13.56
CA ASP A 110 0.95 -4.43 -12.26
C ASP A 110 1.45 -3.56 -11.10
N GLU A 111 2.68 -3.01 -11.19
CA GLU A 111 3.22 -2.06 -10.23
C GLU A 111 2.44 -0.74 -10.26
N ARG A 112 2.07 -0.26 -11.46
CA ARG A 112 1.21 0.93 -11.62
C ARG A 112 -0.18 0.70 -11.02
N ALA A 113 -0.81 -0.44 -11.30
CA ALA A 113 -2.12 -0.77 -10.73
C ALA A 113 -2.07 -0.88 -9.20
N LYS A 114 -1.00 -1.45 -8.63
CA LYS A 114 -0.77 -1.48 -7.17
C LYS A 114 -0.55 -0.08 -6.60
N ALA A 115 0.15 0.81 -7.31
CA ALA A 115 0.35 2.19 -6.85
C ALA A 115 -0.98 2.94 -6.76
N LEU A 116 -1.84 2.83 -7.77
CA LEU A 116 -3.18 3.43 -7.77
C LEU A 116 -4.08 2.82 -6.69
N ARG A 117 -3.96 1.52 -6.43
CA ARG A 117 -4.63 0.87 -5.30
C ARG A 117 -4.21 1.50 -3.96
N THR A 118 -2.92 1.61 -3.70
CA THR A 118 -2.40 2.19 -2.45
C THR A 118 -2.92 3.61 -2.26
N GLU A 119 -2.93 4.40 -3.33
CA GLU A 119 -3.46 5.76 -3.29
C GLU A 119 -4.97 5.79 -2.95
N LEU A 120 -5.78 4.91 -3.55
CA LEU A 120 -7.20 4.79 -3.19
C LEU A 120 -7.37 4.44 -1.70
N GLU A 121 -6.64 3.45 -1.20
CA GLU A 121 -6.71 2.98 0.18
C GLU A 121 -6.24 4.04 1.19
N GLU A 122 -5.23 4.84 0.84
CA GLU A 122 -4.67 5.87 1.72
C GLU A 122 -5.45 7.19 1.69
N ASN A 123 -6.00 7.57 0.53
CA ASN A 123 -6.44 8.95 0.28
C ASN A 123 -7.91 9.10 -0.14
N TYR A 124 -8.61 8.02 -0.51
CA TYR A 124 -9.97 8.11 -1.06
C TYR A 124 -11.00 7.26 -0.31
N LEU A 125 -10.69 5.99 -0.04
CA LEU A 125 -11.59 5.07 0.66
C LEU A 125 -11.73 5.46 2.15
N ASP A 126 -12.77 4.93 2.80
CA ASP A 126 -12.96 5.12 4.24
C ASP A 126 -11.72 4.63 5.03
N GLU A 127 -11.31 5.39 6.06
CA GLU A 127 -10.06 5.13 6.78
C GLU A 127 -9.99 3.68 7.28
N GLY A 128 -8.93 2.97 6.85
CA GLY A 128 -8.66 1.58 7.20
C GLY A 128 -9.32 0.53 6.28
N ALA A 129 -10.01 0.96 5.21
CA ALA A 129 -10.54 0.07 4.20
C ALA A 129 -9.46 -0.48 3.26
N ASN A 130 -9.72 -1.67 2.69
CA ASN A 130 -8.83 -2.33 1.75
C ASN A 130 -9.57 -2.65 0.46
N VAL A 131 -8.89 -2.51 -0.68
CA VAL A 131 -9.38 -3.01 -1.96
C VAL A 131 -9.34 -4.52 -1.98
N GLY A 132 -10.49 -5.14 -2.18
CA GLY A 132 -10.64 -6.60 -2.25
C GLY A 132 -10.16 -7.18 -3.58
N THR A 133 -10.52 -6.54 -4.69
CA THR A 133 -10.06 -6.94 -6.04
C THR A 133 -10.07 -5.78 -7.02
N ILE A 134 -9.26 -5.90 -8.07
CA ILE A 134 -9.11 -4.94 -9.16
C ILE A 134 -9.40 -5.66 -10.48
N HIS A 135 -10.34 -5.12 -11.24
CA HIS A 135 -10.64 -5.56 -12.59
C HIS A 135 -10.12 -4.53 -13.60
N ILE A 136 -9.30 -4.96 -14.54
CA ILE A 136 -8.84 -4.12 -15.64
C ILE A 136 -9.79 -4.33 -16.82
N LEU A 137 -10.50 -3.27 -17.17
CA LEU A 137 -11.35 -3.26 -18.35
C LEU A 137 -10.53 -2.72 -19.54
N CYS A 138 -10.34 -3.57 -20.53
CA CYS A 138 -9.52 -3.28 -21.70
C CYS A 138 -10.38 -2.74 -22.86
N ASN A 139 -9.96 -1.62 -23.46
CA ASN A 139 -10.62 -1.01 -24.61
C ASN A 139 -10.35 -1.79 -25.92
N ASP A 140 -10.87 -3.01 -26.02
CA ASP A 140 -10.78 -3.87 -27.20
C ASP A 140 -12.06 -4.69 -27.32
N THR A 141 -12.46 -5.07 -28.54
CA THR A 141 -13.70 -5.81 -28.79
C THR A 141 -13.49 -7.32 -28.97
N GLY A 142 -12.24 -7.79 -29.01
CA GLY A 142 -11.92 -9.22 -29.09
C GLY A 142 -12.29 -9.93 -27.79
N SER A 143 -12.82 -11.15 -27.86
CA SER A 143 -13.25 -11.91 -26.67
C SER A 143 -12.04 -12.50 -25.92
N TYR A 144 -11.52 -11.70 -24.98
CA TYR A 144 -10.40 -12.05 -24.10
C TYR A 144 -10.72 -11.76 -22.63
N GLY A 145 -10.20 -12.61 -21.76
CA GLY A 145 -10.37 -12.52 -20.32
C GLY A 145 -9.32 -13.35 -19.60
N ALA A 146 -8.96 -12.93 -18.40
CA ALA A 146 -8.10 -13.71 -17.51
C ALA A 146 -8.18 -13.22 -16.07
N SER A 147 -7.85 -14.10 -15.13
CA SER A 147 -7.45 -13.74 -13.77
C SER A 147 -6.05 -14.27 -13.49
N VAL A 148 -5.13 -13.36 -13.16
CA VAL A 148 -3.73 -13.74 -12.92
C VAL A 148 -3.45 -14.07 -11.47
N ASN A 149 -4.22 -13.51 -10.53
CA ASN A 149 -4.13 -13.76 -9.09
C ASN A 149 -5.40 -13.24 -8.37
N PRO A 150 -5.52 -13.38 -7.03
CA PRO A 150 -6.71 -12.91 -6.31
C PRO A 150 -6.99 -11.40 -6.40
N LEU A 151 -5.99 -10.59 -6.75
CA LEU A 151 -6.13 -9.14 -6.83
C LEU A 151 -6.47 -8.67 -8.24
N PHE A 152 -6.03 -9.35 -9.30
CA PHE A 152 -6.15 -8.85 -10.67
C PHE A 152 -6.89 -9.80 -11.61
N SER A 153 -7.93 -9.26 -12.23
CA SER A 153 -8.64 -9.84 -13.37
C SER A 153 -8.72 -8.85 -14.52
N PHE A 154 -9.01 -9.36 -15.72
CA PHE A 154 -9.03 -8.62 -16.97
C PHE A 154 -10.22 -9.06 -17.80
N SER A 155 -10.89 -8.13 -18.46
CA SER A 155 -11.80 -8.44 -19.55
C SER A 155 -11.76 -7.34 -20.60
N THR A 156 -12.31 -7.63 -21.75
CA THR A 156 -12.42 -6.74 -22.91
C THR A 156 -13.85 -6.25 -23.07
N ASN A 157 -14.08 -5.19 -23.85
CA ASN A 157 -15.40 -4.75 -24.30
C ASN A 157 -15.94 -5.64 -25.44
N SER A 158 -15.82 -6.96 -25.29
CA SER A 158 -16.35 -7.92 -26.26
C SER A 158 -17.87 -8.06 -26.15
N GLU A 159 -18.50 -8.69 -27.16
CA GLU A 159 -19.93 -8.99 -27.14
C GLU A 159 -20.33 -9.86 -25.94
N ASP A 160 -19.48 -10.83 -25.58
CA ASP A 160 -19.61 -11.70 -24.40
C ASP A 160 -19.56 -10.93 -23.06
N ASN A 161 -19.12 -9.66 -23.10
CA ASN A 161 -19.03 -8.76 -21.94
C ASN A 161 -19.92 -7.52 -22.06
N SER A 162 -20.88 -7.51 -22.99
CA SER A 162 -21.77 -6.37 -23.21
C SER A 162 -22.55 -5.97 -21.95
N ASP A 163 -22.91 -6.93 -21.10
CA ASP A 163 -23.61 -6.73 -19.82
C ASP A 163 -22.71 -7.03 -18.60
N GLY A 164 -21.40 -7.18 -18.77
CA GLY A 164 -20.50 -7.56 -17.68
C GLY A 164 -20.47 -9.06 -17.35
N THR A 165 -21.09 -9.92 -18.16
CA THR A 165 -21.04 -11.39 -17.95
C THR A 165 -19.61 -11.93 -17.93
N ALA A 166 -18.76 -11.56 -18.90
CA ALA A 166 -17.37 -11.99 -18.89
C ALA A 166 -16.61 -11.39 -17.68
N MET A 167 -16.84 -10.11 -17.35
CA MET A 167 -16.25 -9.49 -16.16
C MET A 167 -16.62 -10.26 -14.88
N ALA A 168 -17.89 -10.68 -14.73
CA ALA A 168 -18.35 -11.45 -13.58
C ALA A 168 -17.64 -12.81 -13.49
N HIS A 169 -17.42 -13.50 -14.62
CA HIS A 169 -16.63 -14.74 -14.68
C HIS A 169 -15.18 -14.51 -14.22
N GLU A 170 -14.53 -13.47 -14.74
CA GLU A 170 -13.11 -13.20 -14.46
C GLU A 170 -12.88 -12.73 -13.01
N ILE A 171 -13.76 -11.87 -12.49
CA ILE A 171 -13.74 -11.45 -11.09
C ILE A 171 -13.99 -12.64 -10.16
N ALA A 172 -14.80 -13.62 -10.57
CA ALA A 172 -15.08 -14.80 -9.75
C ALA A 172 -13.84 -15.68 -9.52
N HIS A 173 -12.90 -15.72 -10.48
CA HIS A 173 -11.57 -16.30 -10.25
C HIS A 173 -10.78 -15.52 -9.18
N SER A 174 -10.82 -14.20 -9.21
CA SER A 174 -10.08 -13.36 -8.25
C SER A 174 -10.66 -13.45 -6.83
N ILE A 175 -11.97 -13.26 -6.68
CA ILE A 175 -12.68 -13.29 -5.39
C ILE A 175 -12.75 -14.72 -4.85
N GLY A 176 -13.40 -15.63 -5.60
CA GLY A 176 -13.73 -16.98 -5.15
C GLY A 176 -12.58 -17.97 -5.27
N ARG A 177 -11.47 -17.60 -5.93
CA ARG A 177 -10.37 -18.51 -6.30
C ARG A 177 -10.86 -19.71 -7.13
N LEU A 178 -11.96 -19.52 -7.86
CA LEU A 178 -12.58 -20.56 -8.66
C LEU A 178 -11.69 -20.97 -9.84
N GLY A 179 -11.84 -22.20 -10.31
CA GLY A 179 -11.25 -22.69 -11.55
C GLY A 179 -12.29 -22.74 -12.66
N ASP A 180 -11.80 -22.65 -13.89
CA ASP A 180 -12.63 -22.98 -15.06
C ASP A 180 -13.07 -24.44 -14.97
N GLU A 181 -14.37 -24.65 -15.13
CA GLU A 181 -14.99 -25.98 -15.09
C GLU A 181 -14.99 -26.68 -16.46
N TYR A 182 -14.40 -26.04 -17.48
CA TYR A 182 -14.15 -26.59 -18.81
C TYR A 182 -12.67 -26.93 -19.05
N GLU A 183 -11.76 -26.62 -18.12
CA GLU A 183 -10.33 -26.90 -18.23
C GLU A 183 -9.86 -28.02 -17.27
N ARG A 184 -8.55 -28.30 -17.25
CA ARG A 184 -7.90 -29.36 -16.46
C ARG A 184 -7.57 -28.99 -15.00
N TYR A 185 -8.20 -27.95 -14.44
CA TYR A 185 -7.93 -27.54 -13.06
C TYR A 185 -8.45 -28.59 -12.08
N THR A 186 -7.65 -28.99 -11.09
CA THR A 186 -8.05 -29.97 -10.07
C THR A 186 -7.92 -29.45 -8.64
N ASN A 187 -7.23 -28.32 -8.45
CA ASN A 187 -6.82 -27.82 -7.15
C ASN A 187 -7.61 -26.58 -6.68
N LYS A 188 -8.70 -26.22 -7.38
CA LYS A 188 -9.53 -25.06 -7.04
C LYS A 188 -10.69 -25.47 -6.12
N PRO A 189 -11.41 -24.54 -5.47
CA PRO A 189 -12.53 -24.88 -4.60
C PRO A 189 -13.66 -25.63 -5.31
N ASN A 190 -13.94 -25.28 -6.57
CA ASN A 190 -14.96 -25.88 -7.42
C ASN A 190 -14.40 -26.91 -8.42
N THR A 191 -13.16 -27.37 -8.26
CA THR A 191 -12.62 -28.45 -9.11
C THR A 191 -11.86 -29.49 -8.32
N SER A 192 -11.71 -30.71 -8.84
CA SER A 192 -11.16 -31.86 -8.10
C SER A 192 -10.41 -32.82 -9.04
N ASP A 193 -9.38 -33.52 -8.53
CA ASP A 193 -8.73 -34.67 -9.18
C ASP A 193 -9.32 -36.01 -8.76
N THR A 194 -10.21 -36.02 -7.76
CA THR A 194 -10.93 -37.20 -7.30
C THR A 194 -12.42 -37.09 -7.61
N ALA A 195 -13.00 -38.22 -8.05
CA ALA A 195 -14.44 -38.43 -8.21
C ALA A 195 -15.06 -39.23 -7.05
N ASN A 196 -14.30 -39.50 -5.99
CA ASN A 196 -14.83 -40.20 -4.83
C ASN A 196 -15.83 -39.28 -4.09
N PRO A 197 -17.11 -39.66 -3.99
CA PRO A 197 -18.15 -38.84 -3.36
C PRO A 197 -17.84 -38.51 -1.88
N ASP A 198 -17.10 -39.38 -1.18
CA ASP A 198 -16.79 -39.19 0.24
C ASP A 198 -15.64 -38.19 0.49
N THR A 199 -14.79 -37.96 -0.51
CA THR A 199 -13.59 -37.12 -0.37
C THR A 199 -13.57 -35.92 -1.30
N ILE A 200 -14.59 -35.76 -2.14
CA ILE A 200 -14.69 -34.60 -3.03
C ILE A 200 -15.01 -33.34 -2.21
N LYS A 201 -14.45 -32.19 -2.61
CA LYS A 201 -14.51 -30.93 -1.85
C LYS A 201 -15.91 -30.37 -1.59
N TRP A 202 -16.93 -30.89 -2.27
CA TRP A 202 -18.33 -30.53 -2.14
C TRP A 202 -19.20 -31.74 -1.80
N SER A 203 -18.64 -32.73 -1.09
CA SER A 203 -19.30 -33.97 -0.67
C SER A 203 -20.68 -33.71 -0.03
N LYS A 204 -20.77 -32.72 0.86
CA LYS A 204 -22.00 -32.33 1.55
C LYS A 204 -23.07 -31.71 0.63
N MET A 205 -22.70 -31.26 -0.57
CA MET A 205 -23.60 -30.64 -1.54
C MET A 205 -24.08 -31.62 -2.60
N LEU A 206 -23.60 -32.87 -2.62
CA LEU A 206 -24.00 -33.82 -3.67
C LEU A 206 -25.52 -34.09 -3.63
N GLY A 207 -26.12 -34.10 -4.82
CA GLY A 207 -27.57 -34.24 -5.04
C GLY A 207 -28.39 -32.99 -4.74
N PHE A 208 -27.79 -31.89 -4.26
CA PHE A 208 -28.51 -30.65 -4.00
C PHE A 208 -28.51 -29.77 -5.25
N ARG A 209 -29.68 -29.36 -5.77
CA ARG A 209 -29.80 -28.40 -6.89
C ARG A 209 -28.88 -28.66 -8.10
N GLY A 210 -28.78 -29.92 -8.51
CA GLY A 210 -27.98 -30.32 -9.68
C GLY A 210 -26.47 -30.45 -9.43
N ILE A 211 -26.02 -30.34 -8.19
CA ILE A 211 -24.63 -30.58 -7.81
C ILE A 211 -24.33 -32.08 -7.81
N GLY A 212 -23.29 -32.46 -8.57
CA GLY A 212 -22.81 -33.82 -8.68
C GLY A 212 -21.30 -33.87 -8.94
N ILE A 213 -20.85 -34.90 -9.66
CA ILE A 213 -19.45 -35.07 -10.04
C ILE A 213 -19.41 -35.23 -11.56
N THR A 214 -19.02 -34.16 -12.27
CA THR A 214 -18.93 -34.15 -13.74
C THR A 214 -17.50 -33.89 -14.18
N THR A 215 -17.10 -34.43 -15.33
CA THR A 215 -15.77 -34.17 -15.90
C THR A 215 -15.61 -32.69 -16.29
N ALA A 216 -14.41 -32.16 -16.11
CA ALA A 216 -13.98 -30.80 -16.40
C ALA A 216 -12.74 -30.87 -17.30
N GLY A 217 -12.90 -30.58 -18.59
CA GLY A 217 -11.82 -30.57 -19.59
C GLY A 217 -11.16 -31.93 -19.92
N THR A 218 -10.98 -32.82 -18.95
CA THR A 218 -10.34 -34.14 -19.06
C THR A 218 -11.07 -35.18 -18.21
N ASP A 219 -10.75 -36.47 -18.40
CA ASP A 219 -11.33 -37.58 -17.63
C ASP A 219 -10.79 -37.69 -16.19
N THR A 220 -9.82 -36.86 -15.82
CA THR A 220 -9.14 -36.86 -14.52
C THR A 220 -9.40 -35.59 -13.71
N ALA A 221 -10.20 -34.67 -14.23
CA ALA A 221 -10.57 -33.44 -13.58
C ALA A 221 -12.10 -33.37 -13.48
N PHE A 222 -12.59 -32.94 -12.32
CA PHE A 222 -14.01 -32.95 -11.98
C PHE A 222 -14.46 -31.57 -11.52
N ALA A 223 -15.71 -31.24 -11.81
CA ALA A 223 -16.42 -30.03 -11.42
C ALA A 223 -17.81 -30.38 -10.87
N PRO A 224 -18.45 -29.48 -10.12
CA PRO A 224 -19.69 -29.76 -9.41
C PRO A 224 -20.93 -29.75 -10.30
N SER A 225 -20.92 -29.03 -11.43
CA SER A 225 -22.10 -28.84 -12.26
C SER A 225 -21.78 -28.81 -13.76
N ARG A 226 -22.77 -29.19 -14.58
CA ARG A 226 -22.77 -28.97 -16.04
C ARG A 226 -23.25 -27.58 -16.42
N GLU A 227 -23.89 -26.87 -15.50
CA GLU A 227 -24.44 -25.52 -15.66
C GLU A 227 -23.81 -24.63 -14.60
N CYS A 228 -22.82 -23.85 -15.04
CA CYS A 228 -22.07 -22.93 -14.20
C CYS A 228 -21.47 -21.81 -15.05
N MET A 229 -21.47 -20.56 -14.56
CA MET A 229 -20.74 -19.44 -15.16
C MET A 229 -19.25 -19.77 -15.40
N MET A 230 -18.64 -20.56 -14.51
CA MET A 230 -17.25 -21.01 -14.64
C MET A 230 -17.04 -22.09 -15.71
N ARG A 231 -18.12 -22.66 -16.27
CA ARG A 231 -18.07 -23.61 -17.38
C ARG A 231 -18.40 -22.94 -18.71
N ARG A 232 -19.39 -22.04 -18.70
CA ARG A 232 -19.87 -21.34 -19.89
C ARG A 232 -20.51 -20.02 -19.47
N LEU A 233 -20.12 -18.94 -20.14
CA LEU A 233 -20.70 -17.61 -19.95
C LEU A 233 -22.23 -17.62 -20.17
N GLY A 234 -22.93 -16.78 -19.41
CA GLY A 234 -24.39 -16.64 -19.43
C GLY A 234 -25.15 -17.72 -18.65
N GLN A 235 -24.46 -18.66 -18.01
CA GLN A 235 -25.06 -19.61 -17.07
C GLN A 235 -24.97 -19.06 -15.64
N PRO A 236 -25.94 -19.36 -14.74
CA PRO A 236 -25.80 -19.01 -13.33
C PRO A 236 -24.59 -19.72 -12.71
N PHE A 237 -23.98 -19.15 -11.68
CA PHE A 237 -23.00 -19.87 -10.87
C PHE A 237 -23.66 -21.08 -10.21
N CYS A 238 -22.98 -22.23 -10.18
CA CYS A 238 -23.46 -23.39 -9.44
C CYS A 238 -23.39 -23.13 -7.92
N GLU A 239 -24.12 -23.90 -7.11
CA GLU A 239 -24.22 -23.67 -5.66
C GLU A 239 -22.86 -23.71 -4.94
N VAL A 240 -21.91 -24.54 -5.41
CA VAL A 240 -20.53 -24.54 -4.88
C VAL A 240 -19.83 -23.21 -5.16
N CYS A 241 -19.94 -22.69 -6.38
CA CYS A 241 -19.34 -21.41 -6.75
C CYS A 241 -20.00 -20.23 -6.02
N LYS A 242 -21.32 -20.21 -5.89
CA LYS A 242 -22.05 -19.17 -5.14
C LYS A 242 -21.60 -19.10 -3.69
N MET A 243 -21.55 -20.25 -3.02
CA MET A 243 -21.12 -20.32 -1.62
C MET A 243 -19.66 -19.86 -1.46
N GLU A 244 -18.75 -20.28 -2.33
CA GLU A 244 -17.34 -19.85 -2.24
C GLU A 244 -17.17 -18.35 -2.52
N LEU A 245 -17.93 -17.78 -3.45
CA LEU A 245 -17.97 -16.34 -3.69
C LEU A 245 -18.51 -15.59 -2.47
N ALA A 246 -19.67 -16.01 -1.94
CA ALA A 246 -20.25 -15.43 -0.74
C ALA A 246 -19.28 -15.47 0.46
N ARG A 247 -18.58 -16.60 0.61
CA ARG A 247 -17.57 -16.78 1.66
C ARG A 247 -16.43 -15.79 1.53
N LYS A 248 -16.01 -15.48 0.30
CA LYS A 248 -14.89 -14.55 0.04
C LYS A 248 -15.31 -13.09 0.08
N LEU A 249 -16.53 -12.77 -0.34
CA LEU A 249 -17.14 -11.44 -0.16
C LEU A 249 -17.25 -11.07 1.32
N ASN A 250 -17.36 -12.05 2.22
CA ASN A 250 -17.45 -11.86 3.68
C ASN A 250 -16.13 -12.18 4.42
N ASN A 251 -14.97 -12.15 3.75
CA ASN A 251 -13.70 -12.38 4.42
C ASN A 251 -13.34 -11.21 5.35
N THR A 252 -12.99 -11.50 6.60
CA THR A 252 -12.63 -10.51 7.63
C THR A 252 -11.34 -9.74 7.34
N ASP A 253 -10.54 -10.18 6.38
CA ASP A 253 -9.40 -9.41 5.87
C ASP A 253 -9.83 -8.11 5.16
N TYR A 254 -11.06 -8.10 4.61
CA TYR A 254 -11.61 -6.97 3.83
C TYR A 254 -12.86 -6.37 4.47
N VAL A 255 -13.67 -7.20 5.14
CA VAL A 255 -14.97 -6.81 5.68
C VAL A 255 -15.00 -6.97 7.20
N SER A 256 -15.12 -5.86 7.91
CA SER A 256 -15.14 -5.76 9.37
C SER A 256 -16.39 -6.37 10.02
N ARG A 257 -17.51 -6.48 9.28
CA ARG A 257 -18.79 -6.99 9.77
C ARG A 257 -19.40 -8.01 8.79
N PRO A 258 -18.79 -9.20 8.66
CA PRO A 258 -19.29 -10.23 7.75
C PRO A 258 -20.65 -10.75 8.19
N ALA A 259 -21.43 -11.26 7.23
CA ALA A 259 -22.59 -12.08 7.54
C ALA A 259 -22.14 -13.33 8.33
N ALA A 260 -22.94 -13.76 9.31
CA ALA A 260 -22.61 -14.93 10.15
C ALA A 260 -22.77 -16.26 9.39
N LEU A 261 -23.74 -16.31 8.47
CA LEU A 261 -24.12 -17.50 7.73
C LEU A 261 -24.32 -17.16 6.26
N TYR A 262 -23.96 -18.10 5.39
CA TYR A 262 -24.49 -18.21 4.04
C TYR A 262 -25.45 -19.41 4.02
N ILE A 263 -26.64 -19.22 3.45
CA ILE A 263 -27.66 -20.26 3.30
C ILE A 263 -28.02 -20.34 1.82
N SER A 264 -27.83 -21.52 1.25
CA SER A 264 -28.25 -21.78 -0.14
C SER A 264 -29.77 -21.80 -0.22
N ASP A 265 -30.32 -21.33 -1.34
CA ASP A 265 -31.75 -21.34 -1.59
C ASP A 265 -32.34 -22.75 -1.34
N PRO A 266 -33.23 -22.92 -0.34
CA PRO A 266 -33.75 -24.24 0.00
C PRO A 266 -34.51 -24.87 -1.17
N GLU A 267 -34.49 -26.20 -1.23
CA GLU A 267 -35.28 -26.97 -2.19
C GLU A 267 -36.17 -27.99 -1.48
N VAL A 268 -37.32 -28.26 -2.09
CA VAL A 268 -38.19 -29.37 -1.71
C VAL A 268 -38.17 -30.37 -2.87
N SER A 269 -37.87 -31.63 -2.57
CA SER A 269 -37.74 -32.68 -3.60
C SER A 269 -38.17 -34.04 -3.10
N ILE A 270 -38.59 -34.90 -4.01
CA ILE A 270 -38.70 -36.34 -3.74
C ILE A 270 -37.29 -36.88 -3.46
N ALA A 271 -37.17 -37.76 -2.46
CA ALA A 271 -35.89 -38.39 -2.13
C ALA A 271 -35.27 -39.06 -3.36
N HIS A 272 -33.99 -38.76 -3.64
CA HIS A 272 -33.29 -39.26 -4.82
C HIS A 272 -31.80 -39.51 -4.52
N SER A 273 -31.12 -40.21 -5.43
CA SER A 273 -29.71 -40.59 -5.22
C SER A 273 -28.82 -39.37 -5.07
N LYS A 274 -28.11 -39.30 -3.93
CA LYS A 274 -27.15 -38.23 -3.60
C LYS A 274 -25.81 -38.37 -4.31
N THR A 275 -25.54 -39.46 -5.05
CA THR A 275 -24.21 -39.75 -5.64
C THR A 275 -24.21 -39.91 -7.16
N ALA A 276 -25.39 -39.87 -7.79
CA ALA A 276 -25.47 -40.08 -9.23
C ALA A 276 -24.78 -38.94 -9.99
N THR A 277 -24.03 -39.30 -11.01
CA THR A 277 -23.71 -38.44 -12.16
C THR A 277 -25.02 -37.90 -12.71
N LEU A 278 -25.50 -36.78 -12.17
CA LEU A 278 -26.82 -36.29 -12.49
C LEU A 278 -26.82 -35.85 -13.95
N ASP A 279 -27.71 -36.49 -14.70
CA ASP A 279 -28.42 -35.93 -15.83
C ASP A 279 -28.83 -34.49 -15.50
N ARG A 280 -28.98 -33.60 -16.49
CA ARG A 280 -29.18 -32.15 -16.31
C ARG A 280 -30.48 -31.74 -15.55
N ASP A 281 -31.15 -32.70 -14.91
CA ASP A 281 -32.57 -32.71 -14.61
C ASP A 281 -32.84 -33.04 -13.13
N SER A 282 -32.12 -32.44 -12.18
CA SER A 282 -32.54 -32.46 -10.76
C SER A 282 -33.94 -31.86 -10.57
N GLU A 283 -34.34 -30.98 -11.51
CA GLU A 283 -35.68 -30.42 -11.63
C GLU A 283 -36.78 -31.49 -11.71
N LYS A 284 -36.51 -32.69 -12.26
CA LYS A 284 -37.49 -33.78 -12.24
C LYS A 284 -37.81 -34.31 -10.84
N TYR A 285 -37.00 -34.05 -9.83
CA TYR A 285 -37.31 -34.43 -8.44
C TYR A 285 -37.95 -33.29 -7.66
N ARG A 286 -37.90 -32.07 -8.19
CA ARG A 286 -38.33 -30.86 -7.50
C ARG A 286 -39.85 -30.83 -7.32
N ILE A 287 -40.26 -30.48 -6.10
CA ILE A 287 -41.65 -30.32 -5.71
C ILE A 287 -41.88 -28.85 -5.34
N THR A 288 -42.98 -28.33 -5.86
CA THR A 288 -43.52 -26.99 -5.62
C THR A 288 -45.01 -27.13 -5.34
N GLU A 289 -45.66 -26.08 -4.86
CA GLU A 289 -47.12 -26.07 -4.66
C GLU A 289 -47.89 -26.38 -5.97
N SER A 290 -47.29 -26.06 -7.14
CA SER A 290 -47.92 -26.27 -8.45
C SER A 290 -48.00 -27.75 -8.87
N ASN A 291 -47.08 -28.59 -8.40
CA ASN A 291 -46.98 -30.01 -8.75
C ASN A 291 -46.99 -30.93 -7.52
N ILE A 292 -47.48 -30.43 -6.38
CA ILE A 292 -47.37 -31.08 -5.06
C ILE A 292 -47.93 -32.51 -5.02
N THR A 293 -48.95 -32.81 -5.83
CA THR A 293 -49.55 -34.16 -5.91
C THR A 293 -48.60 -35.23 -6.44
N LYS A 294 -47.48 -34.83 -7.06
CA LYS A 294 -46.42 -35.74 -7.52
C LYS A 294 -45.68 -36.40 -6.34
N ALA A 295 -45.69 -35.78 -5.17
CA ALA A 295 -45.06 -36.32 -3.97
C ALA A 295 -45.92 -37.39 -3.25
N ASN A 296 -47.10 -37.73 -3.79
CA ASN A 296 -47.89 -38.82 -3.23
C ASN A 296 -47.15 -40.16 -3.42
N ASP A 297 -47.18 -40.98 -2.38
CA ASP A 297 -46.54 -42.28 -2.26
C ASP A 297 -44.99 -42.22 -2.24
N ASP A 298 -44.42 -41.05 -1.95
CA ASP A 298 -42.98 -40.79 -1.88
C ASP A 298 -42.58 -40.10 -0.57
N ASP A 299 -41.29 -40.16 -0.24
CA ASP A 299 -40.67 -39.33 0.80
C ASP A 299 -40.40 -37.92 0.24
N LEU A 300 -40.72 -36.89 1.03
CA LEU A 300 -40.52 -35.50 0.67
C LEU A 300 -39.45 -34.85 1.53
N GLU A 301 -38.34 -34.44 0.92
CA GLU A 301 -37.19 -33.82 1.58
C GLU A 301 -37.21 -32.30 1.40
N PHE A 302 -37.13 -31.54 2.50
CA PHE A 302 -36.81 -30.11 2.51
C PHE A 302 -35.34 -29.92 2.92
N ARG A 303 -34.51 -29.46 1.99
CA ARG A 303 -33.04 -29.44 2.14
C ARG A 303 -32.46 -28.06 1.85
N THR A 304 -31.38 -27.73 2.56
CA THR A 304 -30.49 -26.60 2.25
C THR A 304 -29.04 -26.96 2.57
N VAL A 305 -28.10 -26.14 2.09
CA VAL A 305 -26.70 -26.18 2.50
C VAL A 305 -26.34 -24.84 3.13
N VAL A 306 -25.73 -24.91 4.31
CA VAL A 306 -25.34 -23.75 5.12
C VAL A 306 -23.83 -23.73 5.29
N GLN A 307 -23.23 -22.54 5.17
CA GLN A 307 -21.84 -22.29 5.49
C GLN A 307 -21.78 -21.25 6.62
N ASN A 308 -21.19 -21.64 7.74
CA ASN A 308 -20.84 -20.70 8.80
C ASN A 308 -19.57 -19.93 8.40
N MET A 309 -19.67 -18.63 8.58
CA MET A 309 -18.73 -17.61 8.12
C MET A 309 -17.92 -17.00 9.27
N VAL A 310 -18.26 -17.32 10.50
CA VAL A 310 -17.66 -16.74 11.70
C VAL A 310 -17.11 -17.81 12.64
N ASN A 311 -16.12 -17.43 13.46
CA ASN A 311 -15.54 -18.30 14.47
C ASN A 311 -16.42 -18.37 15.74
N LYS A 312 -17.70 -18.70 15.55
CA LYS A 312 -18.69 -18.96 16.59
C LYS A 312 -19.68 -19.99 16.04
N GLU A 313 -20.00 -21.01 16.82
CA GLU A 313 -21.08 -21.94 16.48
C GLU A 313 -22.41 -21.19 16.27
N GLN A 314 -23.21 -21.69 15.34
CA GLN A 314 -24.54 -21.15 15.04
C GLN A 314 -25.58 -22.24 15.26
N HIS A 315 -26.75 -21.87 15.76
CA HIS A 315 -27.83 -22.80 16.05
C HIS A 315 -29.04 -22.45 15.19
N LEU A 316 -29.48 -23.42 14.39
CA LEU A 316 -30.58 -23.26 13.46
C LEU A 316 -31.69 -24.27 13.77
N LYS A 317 -32.93 -23.88 13.53
CA LYS A 317 -34.06 -24.80 13.50
C LYS A 317 -34.68 -24.82 12.12
N MET A 318 -34.84 -26.01 11.56
CA MET A 318 -35.67 -26.22 10.38
C MET A 318 -37.04 -26.73 10.80
N SER A 319 -38.07 -26.30 10.10
CA SER A 319 -39.43 -26.84 10.21
C SER A 319 -40.01 -27.01 8.82
N PHE A 320 -40.69 -28.12 8.57
CA PHE A 320 -41.33 -28.38 7.28
C PHE A 320 -42.74 -28.91 7.47
N ARG A 321 -43.72 -28.23 6.87
CA ARG A 321 -45.14 -28.57 6.97
C ARG A 321 -45.80 -28.59 5.60
N ILE A 322 -46.82 -29.44 5.48
CA ILE A 322 -47.77 -29.41 4.36
C ILE A 322 -49.11 -28.98 4.92
N ILE A 323 -49.60 -27.83 4.45
CA ILE A 323 -50.88 -27.26 4.83
C ILE A 323 -51.90 -27.65 3.76
N GLY A 324 -53.02 -28.22 4.18
CA GLY A 324 -54.12 -28.60 3.31
C GLY A 324 -54.69 -27.42 2.52
N ALA A 325 -55.36 -27.71 1.41
CA ALA A 325 -55.99 -26.71 0.54
C ALA A 325 -57.02 -25.80 1.25
N ASP A 326 -57.55 -26.22 2.41
CA ASP A 326 -58.41 -25.40 3.27
C ASP A 326 -57.63 -24.28 4.00
N GLY A 327 -56.30 -24.30 3.96
CA GLY A 327 -55.39 -23.36 4.61
C GLY A 327 -55.27 -23.55 6.12
N ILE A 328 -55.94 -24.54 6.71
CA ILE A 328 -56.07 -24.74 8.16
C ILE A 328 -55.50 -26.11 8.57
N THR A 329 -55.82 -27.16 7.82
CA THR A 329 -55.39 -28.53 8.16
C THR A 329 -53.89 -28.68 7.96
N VAL A 330 -53.16 -29.17 8.96
CA VAL A 330 -51.77 -29.59 8.80
C VAL A 330 -51.76 -31.07 8.49
N LYS A 331 -51.38 -31.44 7.25
CA LYS A 331 -51.33 -32.84 6.80
C LYS A 331 -50.06 -33.53 7.29
N TYR A 332 -48.95 -32.81 7.23
CA TYR A 332 -47.62 -33.27 7.64
C TYR A 332 -46.88 -32.14 8.33
N SER A 333 -46.03 -32.49 9.30
CA SER A 333 -45.20 -31.53 10.03
C SER A 333 -44.02 -32.26 10.64
N GLU A 334 -42.83 -31.72 10.44
CA GLU A 334 -41.61 -32.13 11.14
C GLU A 334 -40.75 -30.90 11.46
N GLU A 335 -39.94 -31.00 12.51
CA GLU A 335 -38.97 -29.97 12.89
C GLU A 335 -37.69 -30.60 13.43
N GLN A 336 -36.57 -29.94 13.19
CA GLN A 336 -35.26 -30.41 13.63
C GLN A 336 -34.32 -29.25 13.91
N GLU A 337 -33.55 -29.36 14.99
CA GLU A 337 -32.50 -28.42 15.36
C GLU A 337 -31.14 -28.89 14.84
N PHE A 338 -30.31 -27.93 14.45
CA PHE A 338 -28.99 -28.15 13.88
C PHE A 338 -27.99 -27.21 14.54
N THR A 339 -26.81 -27.74 14.83
CA THR A 339 -25.64 -26.96 15.26
C THR A 339 -24.65 -26.89 14.11
N ILE A 340 -24.35 -25.69 13.65
CA ILE A 340 -23.39 -25.43 12.58
C ILE A 340 -22.02 -25.14 13.22
N PRO A 341 -20.99 -25.95 12.95
CA PRO A 341 -19.67 -25.76 13.55
C PRO A 341 -19.09 -24.37 13.25
N ALA A 342 -18.30 -23.84 14.17
CA ALA A 342 -17.58 -22.57 13.98
C ALA A 342 -16.58 -22.65 12.81
N LEU A 343 -16.43 -21.56 12.06
CA LEU A 343 -15.37 -21.44 11.06
C LEU A 343 -14.00 -21.42 11.75
N THR A 344 -13.13 -22.35 11.38
CA THR A 344 -11.75 -22.42 11.90
C THR A 344 -10.79 -21.67 10.99
N ASN A 345 -9.63 -21.26 11.53
CA ASN A 345 -8.64 -20.46 10.79
C ASN A 345 -7.91 -21.25 9.69
N SER A 346 -8.06 -22.57 9.59
CA SER A 346 -7.54 -23.37 8.49
C SER A 346 -8.60 -23.51 7.39
N TYR A 347 -8.23 -23.21 6.14
CA TYR A 347 -9.12 -23.43 5.01
C TYR A 347 -9.31 -24.94 4.79
N ASP A 348 -10.47 -25.43 5.21
CA ASP A 348 -11.01 -26.72 4.85
C ASP A 348 -12.37 -26.44 4.19
N PRO A 349 -12.57 -26.85 2.92
CA PRO A 349 -13.80 -26.56 2.19
C PRO A 349 -15.03 -27.12 2.93
N ASP A 350 -14.93 -28.28 3.59
CA ASP A 350 -16.08 -28.85 4.33
C ASP A 350 -16.14 -28.38 5.80
N ALA A 351 -15.14 -27.64 6.28
CA ALA A 351 -15.19 -27.08 7.62
C ALA A 351 -16.28 -26.01 7.71
N ALA A 352 -17.10 -26.12 8.76
CA ALA A 352 -18.20 -25.20 9.05
C ALA A 352 -19.30 -25.15 7.97
N ARG A 353 -19.33 -26.14 7.07
CA ARG A 353 -20.41 -26.37 6.09
C ARG A 353 -21.28 -27.51 6.55
N GLU A 354 -22.60 -27.37 6.49
CA GLU A 354 -23.53 -28.47 6.79
C GLU A 354 -24.66 -28.55 5.77
N SER A 355 -25.05 -29.78 5.43
CA SER A 355 -26.25 -30.07 4.63
C SER A 355 -27.38 -30.36 5.59
N LEU A 356 -28.35 -29.45 5.67
CA LEU A 356 -29.48 -29.58 6.56
C LEU A 356 -30.68 -30.14 5.79
N SER A 357 -31.41 -31.06 6.42
CA SER A 357 -32.51 -31.78 5.76
C SER A 357 -33.56 -32.21 6.77
N ILE A 358 -34.83 -32.08 6.38
CA ILE A 358 -35.99 -32.68 7.05
C ILE A 358 -36.75 -33.51 6.02
N VAL A 359 -37.12 -34.74 6.39
CA VAL A 359 -37.88 -35.65 5.52
C VAL A 359 -39.25 -35.91 6.13
N LEU A 360 -40.29 -35.73 5.31
CA LEU A 360 -41.62 -36.24 5.60
C LEU A 360 -41.74 -37.62 4.93
N HIS A 361 -41.96 -38.64 5.73
CA HIS A 361 -42.02 -40.02 5.24
C HIS A 361 -43.42 -40.42 4.76
N ASP A 362 -43.46 -41.27 3.73
CA ASP A 362 -44.68 -41.88 3.19
C ASP A 362 -45.79 -40.83 2.98
N VAL A 363 -45.52 -39.80 2.19
CA VAL A 363 -46.46 -38.70 1.98
C VAL A 363 -47.58 -39.15 1.05
N TYR A 364 -48.85 -39.04 1.46
CA TYR A 364 -50.02 -39.41 0.66
C TYR A 364 -51.21 -38.47 0.91
N GLY A 365 -52.23 -38.56 0.06
CA GLY A 365 -53.45 -37.77 0.19
C GLY A 365 -53.26 -36.27 -0.10
N LEU A 366 -52.17 -35.90 -0.79
CA LEU A 366 -51.95 -34.54 -1.25
C LEU A 366 -52.85 -34.21 -2.44
N THR A 367 -53.39 -33.00 -2.42
CA THR A 367 -54.36 -32.48 -3.37
C THR A 367 -53.89 -31.15 -3.94
N LYS A 368 -54.33 -30.82 -5.16
CA LYS A 368 -54.06 -29.49 -5.75
C LYS A 368 -54.59 -28.40 -4.82
N GLY A 369 -53.74 -27.42 -4.48
CA GLY A 369 -54.06 -26.33 -3.55
C GLY A 369 -53.45 -26.51 -2.16
N ASP A 370 -52.92 -27.69 -1.83
CA ASP A 370 -52.06 -27.84 -0.67
C ASP A 370 -50.81 -26.96 -0.79
N ARG A 371 -50.31 -26.46 0.34
CA ARG A 371 -49.20 -25.50 0.41
C ARG A 371 -48.02 -26.07 1.16
N LEU A 372 -46.83 -25.72 0.70
CA LEU A 372 -45.58 -25.99 1.39
C LEU A 372 -45.28 -24.85 2.36
N ASP A 373 -44.75 -25.21 3.53
CA ASP A 373 -44.32 -24.25 4.54
C ASP A 373 -43.05 -24.77 5.21
N GLY A 374 -41.93 -24.55 4.52
CA GLY A 374 -40.58 -24.85 4.99
C GLY A 374 -39.91 -23.59 5.51
N LYS A 375 -39.25 -23.65 6.67
CA LYS A 375 -38.56 -22.52 7.29
C LYS A 375 -37.23 -22.94 7.90
N ILE A 376 -36.26 -22.04 7.84
CA ILE A 376 -34.99 -22.11 8.53
C ILE A 376 -34.92 -20.87 9.42
N VAL A 377 -34.77 -21.09 10.72
CA VAL A 377 -34.84 -20.06 11.75
C VAL A 377 -33.54 -20.03 12.53
N ASP A 378 -33.00 -18.83 12.74
CA ASP A 378 -31.92 -18.60 13.69
C ASP A 378 -32.44 -18.75 15.13
N MET A 379 -31.87 -19.66 15.90
CA MET A 379 -32.35 -19.92 17.26
C MET A 379 -31.97 -18.83 18.26
N ASP A 380 -30.90 -18.06 18.01
CA ASP A 380 -30.46 -16.98 18.87
C ASP A 380 -31.32 -15.72 18.64
N THR A 381 -31.61 -15.38 17.38
CA THR A 381 -32.33 -14.14 17.01
C THR A 381 -33.82 -14.34 16.75
N GLN A 382 -34.27 -15.59 16.57
CA GLN A 382 -35.62 -15.97 16.13
C GLN A 382 -35.99 -15.44 14.73
N GLU A 383 -35.00 -15.02 13.94
CA GLU A 383 -35.19 -14.55 12.58
C GLU A 383 -35.39 -15.71 11.61
N VAL A 384 -36.36 -15.58 10.68
CA VAL A 384 -36.53 -16.53 9.59
C VAL A 384 -35.51 -16.19 8.50
N LEU A 385 -34.48 -17.01 8.37
CA LEU A 385 -33.38 -16.77 7.45
C LEU A 385 -33.69 -17.19 6.00
N ALA A 386 -34.45 -18.27 5.83
CA ALA A 386 -34.88 -18.77 4.52
C ALA A 386 -36.13 -19.65 4.63
N THR A 387 -36.81 -19.84 3.50
CA THR A 387 -38.04 -20.63 3.37
C THR A 387 -38.02 -21.48 2.10
N ASP A 388 -38.99 -22.37 1.93
CA ASP A 388 -39.23 -23.09 0.67
C ASP A 388 -39.52 -22.16 -0.53
N LYS A 389 -39.81 -20.88 -0.26
CA LYS A 389 -40.17 -19.86 -1.26
C LYS A 389 -39.01 -18.94 -1.62
N THR A 390 -37.90 -18.99 -0.87
CA THR A 390 -36.74 -18.09 -1.06
C THR A 390 -36.18 -18.17 -2.49
N ALA A 391 -36.05 -19.38 -3.06
CA ALA A 391 -35.53 -19.57 -4.42
C ALA A 391 -36.35 -18.87 -5.52
N ASN A 392 -37.65 -18.63 -5.27
CA ASN A 392 -38.60 -18.05 -6.22
C ASN A 392 -39.07 -16.66 -5.78
N GLN A 393 -38.39 -16.05 -4.80
CA GLN A 393 -38.78 -14.75 -4.30
C GLN A 393 -38.63 -13.68 -5.38
N ALA A 394 -39.58 -12.74 -5.41
CA ALA A 394 -39.46 -11.56 -6.25
C ALA A 394 -38.40 -10.62 -5.67
N TRP A 395 -37.66 -9.95 -6.55
CA TRP A 395 -36.66 -8.96 -6.20
C TRP A 395 -37.16 -7.57 -6.58
N SER A 396 -36.78 -6.58 -5.79
CA SER A 396 -37.02 -5.17 -6.04
C SER A 396 -35.68 -4.44 -6.03
N THR A 397 -35.63 -3.28 -6.67
CA THR A 397 -34.42 -2.44 -6.69
C THR A 397 -34.59 -1.23 -5.79
N VAL A 398 -33.60 -0.95 -4.95
CA VAL A 398 -33.46 0.33 -4.25
C VAL A 398 -32.39 1.14 -4.97
N ASN A 399 -32.79 2.25 -5.59
CA ASN A 399 -31.91 3.15 -6.31
C ASN A 399 -31.46 4.27 -5.36
N ILE A 400 -30.18 4.30 -5.05
CA ILE A 400 -29.59 5.27 -4.11
C ILE A 400 -28.92 6.39 -4.91
N HIS A 401 -29.40 7.60 -4.68
CA HIS A 401 -28.89 8.85 -5.26
C HIS A 401 -28.14 9.66 -4.21
N TYR A 402 -27.17 10.47 -4.63
CA TYR A 402 -26.35 11.29 -3.76
C TYR A 402 -26.48 12.77 -4.13
N GLN A 403 -26.97 13.59 -3.20
CA GLN A 403 -27.17 15.02 -3.44
C GLN A 403 -26.51 15.87 -2.36
N LEU A 404 -25.74 16.87 -2.80
CA LEU A 404 -25.26 17.96 -1.96
C LEU A 404 -26.45 18.86 -1.61
N LYS A 405 -26.60 19.16 -0.32
CA LYS A 405 -27.58 20.11 0.19
C LYS A 405 -26.84 21.36 0.67
N SER A 406 -26.93 22.44 -0.11
CA SER A 406 -26.31 23.72 0.22
C SER A 406 -27.05 24.44 1.36
N GLU A 407 -26.37 25.39 2.01
CA GLU A 407 -26.95 26.18 3.13
C GLU A 407 -28.22 26.95 2.73
N ASP A 408 -28.34 27.35 1.46
CA ASP A 408 -29.51 28.02 0.89
C ASP A 408 -30.68 27.05 0.57
N GLY A 409 -30.50 25.76 0.83
CA GLY A 409 -31.49 24.71 0.58
C GLY A 409 -31.52 24.18 -0.86
N THR A 410 -30.64 24.65 -1.75
CA THR A 410 -30.50 24.10 -3.09
C THR A 410 -29.91 22.69 -3.05
N LYS A 411 -30.31 21.86 -4.01
CA LYS A 411 -29.89 20.46 -4.13
C LYS A 411 -29.24 20.23 -5.49
N GLN A 412 -28.05 19.64 -5.48
CA GLN A 412 -27.32 19.27 -6.69
C GLN A 412 -26.76 17.86 -6.54
N ASN A 413 -26.67 17.10 -7.63
CA ASN A 413 -26.00 15.79 -7.60
C ASN A 413 -24.52 15.95 -7.25
N ILE A 414 -24.00 15.04 -6.44
CA ILE A 414 -22.57 15.03 -6.10
C ILE A 414 -21.78 14.65 -7.36
N PRO A 415 -20.74 15.44 -7.73
CA PRO A 415 -19.87 15.10 -8.86
C PRO A 415 -19.25 13.71 -8.71
N ASN A 416 -18.97 13.07 -9.83
CA ASN A 416 -18.30 11.76 -9.90
C ASN A 416 -19.02 10.64 -9.13
N THR A 417 -20.34 10.69 -9.05
CA THR A 417 -21.17 9.62 -8.48
C THR A 417 -22.23 9.13 -9.46
N GLU A 418 -22.40 7.81 -9.53
CA GLU A 418 -23.51 7.13 -10.22
C GLU A 418 -24.55 6.66 -9.22
N THR A 419 -25.80 6.48 -9.65
CA THR A 419 -26.84 5.85 -8.82
C THR A 419 -26.46 4.40 -8.50
N SER A 420 -26.44 4.07 -7.21
CA SER A 420 -26.25 2.70 -6.74
C SER A 420 -27.55 1.91 -6.80
N ILE A 421 -27.52 0.70 -7.38
CA ILE A 421 -28.70 -0.16 -7.51
C ILE A 421 -28.54 -1.36 -6.57
N VAL A 422 -29.33 -1.38 -5.50
CA VAL A 422 -29.34 -2.48 -4.51
C VAL A 422 -30.51 -3.40 -4.80
N TYR A 423 -30.26 -4.70 -4.83
CA TYR A 423 -31.30 -5.71 -4.99
C TYR A 423 -31.75 -6.19 -3.63
N VAL A 424 -33.05 -6.04 -3.36
CA VAL A 424 -33.65 -6.39 -2.07
C VAL A 424 -34.86 -7.30 -2.31
N PRO A 425 -35.06 -8.37 -1.52
CA PRO A 425 -36.26 -9.20 -1.66
C PRO A 425 -37.54 -8.39 -1.46
N GLN A 426 -38.53 -8.58 -2.33
CA GLN A 426 -39.81 -7.88 -2.21
C GLN A 426 -40.51 -8.27 -0.90
N ASN A 427 -41.17 -7.30 -0.26
CA ASN A 427 -41.82 -7.41 1.05
C ASN A 427 -40.87 -7.60 2.24
N SER A 428 -39.56 -7.41 2.04
CA SER A 428 -38.60 -7.37 3.14
C SER A 428 -38.37 -5.94 3.65
N THR A 429 -37.67 -5.82 4.77
CA THR A 429 -37.24 -4.54 5.35
C THR A 429 -35.79 -4.29 4.98
N TYR A 430 -35.52 -3.20 4.28
CA TYR A 430 -34.18 -2.74 3.98
C TYR A 430 -33.69 -1.77 5.06
N THR A 431 -32.44 -1.94 5.51
CA THR A 431 -31.81 -1.02 6.47
C THR A 431 -30.91 -0.07 5.70
N LEU A 432 -31.11 1.23 5.91
CA LEU A 432 -30.35 2.30 5.29
C LEU A 432 -29.02 2.47 6.01
N ARG A 433 -27.93 2.55 5.25
CA ARG A 433 -26.56 2.43 5.78
C ARG A 433 -25.74 3.72 5.74
N ASN A 434 -26.31 4.81 5.23
CA ASN A 434 -25.76 6.17 5.28
C ASN A 434 -24.28 6.23 4.83
N PRO A 435 -23.97 5.86 3.58
CA PRO A 435 -22.58 5.80 3.11
C PRO A 435 -21.93 7.19 3.13
N GLU A 436 -20.77 7.31 3.76
CA GLU A 436 -19.92 8.51 3.64
C GLU A 436 -19.35 8.61 2.22
N LEU A 437 -18.96 9.81 1.78
CA LEU A 437 -18.27 10.01 0.50
C LEU A 437 -16.97 10.77 0.72
N ALA A 438 -15.98 10.55 -0.14
CA ALA A 438 -14.72 11.29 -0.08
C ALA A 438 -15.01 12.80 -0.25
N GLY A 439 -14.62 13.62 0.73
CA GLY A 439 -14.91 15.06 0.75
C GLY A 439 -16.31 15.46 1.21
N TYR A 440 -17.19 14.53 1.58
CA TYR A 440 -18.56 14.84 2.03
C TYR A 440 -18.97 14.04 3.26
N THR A 441 -19.91 14.59 4.03
CA THR A 441 -20.55 13.92 5.17
C THR A 441 -22.03 13.72 4.91
N CYS A 442 -22.52 12.50 5.14
CA CYS A 442 -23.94 12.17 4.99
C CYS A 442 -24.73 12.76 6.17
N ILE A 443 -25.68 13.64 5.89
CA ILE A 443 -26.48 14.35 6.89
C ILE A 443 -27.92 13.83 7.01
N GLY A 444 -28.32 12.88 6.16
CA GLY A 444 -29.64 12.25 6.23
C GLY A 444 -30.09 11.68 4.89
N ASN A 445 -31.35 11.27 4.81
CA ASN A 445 -31.95 10.70 3.61
C ASN A 445 -33.36 11.22 3.34
N SER A 446 -33.87 11.01 2.12
CA SER A 446 -35.17 11.49 1.66
C SER A 446 -36.38 10.90 2.41
N LEU A 447 -36.20 9.82 3.17
CA LEU A 447 -37.27 9.16 3.92
C LEU A 447 -37.27 9.53 5.41
N ASP A 448 -36.21 10.18 5.91
CA ASP A 448 -36.00 10.48 7.33
C ASP A 448 -36.19 9.24 8.23
N GLN A 449 -35.71 8.09 7.76
CA GLN A 449 -35.83 6.78 8.40
C GLN A 449 -34.52 6.00 8.30
N ASP A 450 -34.30 5.05 9.20
CA ASP A 450 -33.17 4.11 9.14
C ASP A 450 -33.54 2.78 8.47
N LYS A 451 -34.83 2.50 8.34
CA LYS A 451 -35.36 1.26 7.77
C LYS A 451 -36.59 1.54 6.93
N VAL A 452 -36.72 0.83 5.82
CA VAL A 452 -37.84 0.98 4.89
C VAL A 452 -38.37 -0.38 4.47
N LYS A 453 -39.70 -0.51 4.36
CA LYS A 453 -40.33 -1.74 3.86
C LYS A 453 -40.45 -1.67 2.34
N ILE A 454 -39.85 -2.65 1.66
CA ILE A 454 -39.83 -2.70 0.20
C ILE A 454 -41.12 -3.37 -0.29
N THR A 455 -42.00 -2.63 -0.92
CA THR A 455 -43.28 -3.16 -1.44
C THR A 455 -43.42 -2.97 -2.95
N GLU A 456 -42.83 -1.90 -3.47
CA GLU A 456 -42.78 -1.58 -4.89
C GLU A 456 -41.63 -2.31 -5.60
N SER A 457 -41.74 -2.48 -6.92
CA SER A 457 -40.70 -3.15 -7.73
C SER A 457 -39.39 -2.35 -7.81
N SER A 458 -39.47 -1.03 -7.66
CA SER A 458 -38.34 -0.12 -7.65
C SER A 458 -38.63 1.03 -6.70
N MET A 459 -37.64 1.46 -5.93
CA MET A 459 -37.78 2.55 -4.97
C MET A 459 -36.55 3.46 -5.03
N ASP A 460 -36.75 4.77 -5.12
CA ASP A 460 -35.68 5.76 -5.09
C ASP A 460 -35.46 6.32 -3.69
N ILE A 461 -34.19 6.39 -3.30
CA ILE A 461 -33.74 6.99 -2.04
C ILE A 461 -32.64 7.98 -2.36
N THR A 462 -32.73 9.19 -1.80
CA THR A 462 -31.68 10.19 -1.94
C THR A 462 -31.00 10.41 -0.60
N TYR A 463 -29.70 10.19 -0.53
CA TYR A 463 -28.87 10.65 0.58
C TYR A 463 -28.47 12.10 0.37
N TYR A 464 -28.58 12.88 1.45
CA TYR A 464 -28.18 14.28 1.47
C TYR A 464 -26.83 14.42 2.14
N TYR A 465 -25.98 15.24 1.55
CA TYR A 465 -24.63 15.47 2.02
C TYR A 465 -24.35 16.95 2.23
N GLN A 466 -23.36 17.21 3.06
CA GLN A 466 -22.68 18.49 3.16
C GLN A 466 -21.21 18.27 2.79
N GLU A 467 -20.58 19.23 2.12
CA GLU A 467 -19.12 19.23 1.93
C GLU A 467 -18.46 19.16 3.30
N LYS A 468 -17.46 18.28 3.43
CA LYS A 468 -16.58 18.32 4.60
C LYS A 468 -15.92 19.68 4.55
N ASN A 469 -16.27 20.52 5.52
CA ASN A 469 -15.50 21.72 5.75
C ASN A 469 -14.10 21.26 6.16
N ASP A 470 -13.19 21.24 5.20
CA ASP A 470 -11.74 21.20 5.43
C ASP A 470 -11.27 22.47 6.19
N SER A 471 -12.17 23.25 6.80
CA SER A 471 -11.89 24.31 7.76
C SER A 471 -11.31 23.81 9.09
N MET A 472 -10.98 22.52 9.19
CA MET A 472 -10.07 22.02 10.22
C MET A 472 -8.59 22.29 9.85
N GLU A 473 -8.32 22.77 8.63
CA GLU A 473 -7.05 23.38 8.23
C GLU A 473 -6.90 24.86 8.63
N ASP A 474 -7.97 25.51 9.11
CA ASP A 474 -8.01 26.93 9.51
C ASP A 474 -7.78 27.15 11.03
N LYS A 475 -7.09 26.22 11.70
CA LYS A 475 -6.40 26.58 12.94
C LYS A 475 -5.03 27.11 12.54
N ASP A 476 -4.71 28.34 12.94
CA ASP A 476 -3.35 28.87 12.82
C ASP A 476 -2.36 27.81 13.35
N PRO A 477 -1.27 27.52 12.61
CA PRO A 477 -0.28 26.55 13.07
C PRO A 477 0.22 26.97 14.45
N ALA A 478 0.52 25.98 15.31
CA ALA A 478 1.11 26.24 16.62
C ALA A 478 2.32 27.17 16.45
N GLU A 479 2.20 28.41 16.96
CA GLU A 479 3.23 29.42 16.72
C GLU A 479 4.54 29.00 17.40
N CYS A 480 5.63 29.06 16.65
CA CYS A 480 6.97 28.84 17.15
C CYS A 480 7.93 29.79 16.43
N THR A 481 8.80 30.45 17.19
CA THR A 481 9.84 31.32 16.63
C THR A 481 11.17 30.59 16.66
N VAL A 482 11.86 30.56 15.51
CA VAL A 482 13.18 29.95 15.35
C VAL A 482 14.15 31.01 14.87
N ASN A 483 15.24 31.22 15.61
CA ASN A 483 16.31 32.11 15.19
C ASN A 483 17.57 31.29 14.88
N PRO A 484 18.24 31.52 13.73
CA PRO A 484 19.55 30.92 13.48
C PRO A 484 20.56 31.38 14.55
N VAL A 485 21.23 30.43 15.19
CA VAL A 485 22.28 30.72 16.18
C VAL A 485 23.63 30.58 15.51
N ILE A 486 24.41 31.66 15.43
CA ILE A 486 25.78 31.65 14.93
C ILE A 486 26.70 32.27 15.98
N VAL A 487 27.62 31.49 16.52
CA VAL A 487 28.53 31.90 17.60
C VAL A 487 29.96 31.45 17.31
N PRO A 488 31.00 32.19 17.75
CA PRO A 488 32.37 31.70 17.70
C PRO A 488 32.62 30.65 18.79
N TYR A 489 33.48 29.68 18.51
CA TYR A 489 33.92 28.68 19.49
C TYR A 489 34.55 29.36 20.72
N ASP A 490 33.99 29.10 21.90
CA ASP A 490 34.41 29.65 23.19
C ASP A 490 34.57 28.58 24.29
N SER A 491 34.49 27.30 23.91
CA SER A 491 34.49 26.13 24.80
C SER A 491 33.25 25.96 25.70
N ASN A 492 32.23 26.82 25.59
CA ASN A 492 30.97 26.67 26.30
C ASN A 492 29.96 25.86 25.45
N PRO A 493 29.01 25.15 26.09
CA PRO A 493 27.93 24.49 25.36
C PRO A 493 26.93 25.51 24.82
N HIS A 494 26.63 25.44 23.53
CA HIS A 494 25.61 26.24 22.84
C HIS A 494 24.46 25.35 22.37
N THR A 495 23.25 25.89 22.31
CA THR A 495 22.05 25.16 21.86
C THR A 495 21.25 26.00 20.86
N PHE A 496 20.18 25.42 20.32
CA PHE A 496 19.30 26.05 19.35
C PHE A 496 18.40 27.12 20.02
N ASP A 497 18.02 28.15 19.28
CA ASP A 497 17.03 29.13 19.73
C ASP A 497 15.66 28.80 19.11
N ILE A 498 14.85 28.08 19.89
CA ILE A 498 13.48 27.68 19.55
C ILE A 498 12.56 28.10 20.70
N THR A 499 11.66 29.03 20.43
CA THR A 499 10.72 29.55 21.44
C THR A 499 9.29 29.13 21.10
N PRO A 500 8.61 28.33 21.95
CA PRO A 500 7.21 27.96 21.74
C PRO A 500 6.27 29.13 22.03
N GLY A 501 5.20 29.22 21.26
CA GLY A 501 4.05 30.08 21.55
C GLY A 501 3.31 29.64 22.82
N LYS A 502 2.37 30.46 23.28
CA LYS A 502 1.61 30.20 24.52
C LYS A 502 0.77 28.92 24.39
N GLY A 503 0.99 27.95 25.26
CA GLY A 503 0.24 26.68 25.27
C GLY A 503 0.67 25.69 24.18
N VAL A 504 1.89 25.87 23.64
CA VAL A 504 2.53 24.97 22.67
C VAL A 504 3.58 24.12 23.38
N GLU A 505 3.53 22.81 23.15
CA GLU A 505 4.55 21.85 23.56
C GLU A 505 5.47 21.52 22.39
N LEU A 506 6.78 21.50 22.64
CA LEU A 506 7.80 21.15 21.65
C LEU A 506 8.37 19.76 21.89
N ARG A 507 8.56 19.03 20.80
CA ARG A 507 9.36 17.80 20.76
C ARG A 507 10.35 17.86 19.61
N TYR A 508 11.52 17.26 19.80
CA TYR A 508 12.62 17.37 18.83
C TYR A 508 13.04 16.02 18.24
N SER A 509 13.67 16.07 17.06
CA SER A 509 14.30 14.93 16.39
C SER A 509 15.63 15.32 15.76
N MET A 510 16.58 14.38 15.75
CA MET A 510 17.90 14.57 15.11
C MET A 510 17.85 14.31 13.59
N ASN A 511 16.76 13.74 13.08
CA ASN A 511 16.59 13.40 11.66
C ASN A 511 15.28 13.97 11.13
N ALA A 512 15.27 14.44 9.87
CA ALA A 512 14.09 15.05 9.25
C ALA A 512 12.85 14.13 9.27
N ASP A 513 13.07 12.83 9.07
CA ASP A 513 12.02 11.78 9.08
C ASP A 513 12.02 10.94 10.38
N GLY A 514 12.72 11.40 11.42
CA GLY A 514 12.83 10.71 12.69
C GLY A 514 11.62 10.95 13.61
N PRO A 515 11.37 10.09 14.61
CA PRO A 515 10.34 10.37 15.60
C PRO A 515 10.74 11.54 16.50
N TYR A 516 9.80 12.43 16.83
CA TYR A 516 10.00 13.57 17.74
C TYR A 516 9.88 13.13 19.20
N THR A 517 10.97 12.55 19.74
CA THR A 517 10.99 11.96 21.10
C THR A 517 11.91 12.68 22.07
N ILE A 518 12.63 13.71 21.62
CA ILE A 518 13.56 14.47 22.45
C ILE A 518 12.76 15.60 23.11
N GLU A 519 12.79 15.68 24.44
CA GLU A 519 12.05 16.68 25.22
C GLU A 519 12.91 17.92 25.53
N GLU A 520 14.24 17.78 25.56
CA GLU A 520 15.18 18.86 25.84
C GLU A 520 16.17 19.07 24.69
N LEU A 521 16.46 20.33 24.37
CA LEU A 521 17.40 20.65 23.29
C LEU A 521 18.82 20.15 23.62
N PRO A 522 19.50 19.48 22.68
CA PRO A 522 20.89 19.11 22.87
C PRO A 522 21.79 20.36 22.80
N ALA A 523 22.92 20.30 23.48
CA ALA A 523 23.94 21.35 23.44
C ALA A 523 25.24 20.81 22.83
N TYR A 524 25.95 21.66 22.09
CA TYR A 524 27.18 21.35 21.37
C TYR A 524 28.28 22.32 21.78
N THR A 525 29.51 21.80 21.88
CA THR A 525 30.68 22.60 22.24
C THR A 525 31.63 22.81 21.08
N ASP A 526 31.69 21.89 20.12
CA ASP A 526 32.67 21.91 19.02
C ASP A 526 32.21 22.77 17.85
N ALA A 527 33.18 23.28 17.08
CA ALA A 527 32.88 24.03 15.87
C ALA A 527 32.26 23.11 14.82
N GLY A 528 31.15 23.55 14.24
CA GLY A 528 30.35 22.76 13.33
C GLY A 528 28.99 23.40 13.05
N LYS A 529 28.29 22.84 12.06
CA LYS A 529 26.91 23.19 11.75
C LYS A 529 26.02 22.03 12.18
N TYR A 530 25.08 22.33 13.06
CA TYR A 530 24.13 21.39 13.65
C TYR A 530 22.71 21.76 13.22
N THR A 531 21.89 20.75 13.04
CA THR A 531 20.49 20.90 12.63
C THR A 531 19.62 20.00 13.49
N ILE A 532 18.52 20.54 13.99
CA ILE A 532 17.51 19.79 14.72
C ILE A 532 16.14 20.07 14.11
N TYR A 533 15.28 19.07 14.13
CA TYR A 533 13.91 19.17 13.68
C TYR A 533 13.00 19.25 14.89
N PHE A 534 11.94 20.05 14.84
CA PHE A 534 10.95 20.12 15.91
C PHE A 534 9.53 19.90 15.41
N GLU A 535 8.70 19.38 16.31
CA GLU A 535 7.25 19.32 16.23
C GLU A 535 6.71 20.22 17.35
N ALA A 536 5.92 21.22 16.98
CA ALA A 536 5.19 22.07 17.90
C ALA A 536 3.73 21.64 17.91
N SER A 537 3.20 21.26 19.08
CA SER A 537 1.86 20.71 19.23
C SER A 537 1.07 21.49 20.29
N SER A 538 -0.24 21.62 20.10
CA SER A 538 -1.14 22.27 21.06
C SER A 538 -2.54 21.69 20.93
N ASP A 539 -3.28 21.55 22.03
CA ASP A 539 -4.69 21.17 22.00
C ASP A 539 -5.55 22.18 21.21
N SER A 540 -5.08 23.42 21.09
CA SER A 540 -5.80 24.54 20.49
C SER A 540 -5.42 24.87 19.04
N ALA A 541 -4.29 24.36 18.53
CA ALA A 541 -3.71 24.73 17.22
C ALA A 541 -3.27 23.49 16.41
N LYS A 542 -3.06 23.64 15.10
CA LYS A 542 -2.53 22.55 14.24
C LYS A 542 -1.06 22.33 14.55
N SER A 543 -0.62 21.08 14.69
CA SER A 543 0.80 20.78 14.86
C SER A 543 1.60 21.31 13.68
N CYS A 544 2.72 21.98 13.96
CA CYS A 544 3.63 22.46 12.93
C CYS A 544 5.01 21.79 13.07
N TYR A 545 5.72 21.69 11.95
CA TYR A 545 7.03 21.05 11.88
C TYR A 545 8.02 22.03 11.28
N GLY A 546 9.24 22.06 11.81
CA GLY A 546 10.29 22.93 11.30
C GLY A 546 11.68 22.41 11.62
N GLU A 547 12.67 23.14 11.14
CA GLU A 547 14.08 22.91 11.43
C GLU A 547 14.71 24.15 12.07
N ALA A 548 15.69 23.93 12.94
CA ALA A 548 16.51 24.97 13.54
C ALA A 548 17.99 24.64 13.34
N THR A 549 18.81 25.68 13.15
CA THR A 549 20.25 25.53 12.90
C THR A 549 21.08 26.26 13.95
N LEU A 550 22.11 25.57 14.42
CA LEU A 550 23.18 26.12 15.26
C LEU A 550 24.51 26.00 14.50
N GLU A 551 25.23 27.10 14.33
CA GLU A 551 26.56 27.13 13.76
C GLU A 551 27.56 27.66 14.81
N ILE A 552 28.46 26.79 15.25
CA ILE A 552 29.62 27.17 16.06
C ILE A 552 30.77 27.35 15.07
N THR A 553 31.11 28.61 14.78
CA THR A 553 32.21 28.96 13.88
C THR A 553 33.56 28.77 14.58
N LYS A 554 34.61 28.45 13.82
CA LYS A 554 35.94 28.29 14.40
C LYS A 554 36.44 29.60 15.02
N ALA A 555 37.06 29.52 16.18
CA ALA A 555 37.68 30.66 16.84
C ALA A 555 38.79 31.25 15.94
N VAL A 556 38.81 32.57 15.84
CA VAL A 556 39.83 33.30 15.06
C VAL A 556 41.18 33.14 15.74
N THR A 557 42.22 32.86 14.95
CA THR A 557 43.60 32.83 15.43
C THR A 557 44.43 33.85 14.67
N GLU A 558 45.45 34.38 15.33
CA GLU A 558 46.39 35.33 14.74
C GLU A 558 47.83 34.89 14.99
N LEU A 559 48.64 35.06 13.94
CA LEU A 559 50.08 34.92 14.01
C LEU A 559 50.72 36.26 13.71
N ASN A 560 51.85 36.53 14.35
CA ASN A 560 52.77 37.57 13.94
C ASN A 560 54.18 36.99 13.85
N LEU A 561 54.95 37.38 12.85
CA LEU A 561 56.30 36.88 12.60
C LEU A 561 57.28 38.05 12.60
N LEU A 562 58.22 38.03 13.53
CA LEU A 562 59.22 39.08 13.72
C LEU A 562 60.62 38.55 13.35
N ALA A 563 61.40 39.35 12.65
CA ALA A 563 62.80 39.06 12.32
C ALA A 563 63.75 39.97 13.09
N THR A 564 64.85 39.44 13.61
CA THR A 564 65.87 40.24 14.30
C THR A 564 67.27 39.74 13.94
N PRO A 565 68.12 40.56 13.30
CA PRO A 565 67.80 41.89 12.74
C PRO A 565 66.90 41.82 11.49
N GLU A 566 66.13 42.88 11.19
CA GLU A 566 65.23 42.97 10.02
C GLU A 566 65.98 43.06 8.67
N GLY A 567 67.30 43.28 8.71
CA GLY A 567 68.18 43.27 7.56
C GLY A 567 69.64 43.01 7.96
N LEU A 568 70.44 42.58 6.99
CA LEU A 568 71.86 42.25 7.19
C LEU A 568 72.74 42.95 6.15
N GLU A 569 73.96 43.30 6.54
CA GLU A 569 75.05 43.63 5.62
C GLU A 569 76.09 42.50 5.67
N GLY A 570 76.24 41.75 4.58
CA GLY A 570 77.06 40.54 4.58
C GLY A 570 76.28 39.25 4.91
N ALA A 571 76.98 38.12 4.95
CA ALA A 571 76.41 36.87 5.45
C ALA A 571 76.17 37.00 6.96
N GLY A 572 75.04 36.48 7.46
CA GLY A 572 74.70 36.61 8.87
C GLY A 572 73.54 35.72 9.30
N SER A 573 73.29 35.72 10.60
CA SER A 573 72.21 34.96 11.23
C SER A 573 71.07 35.88 11.61
N VAL A 574 69.84 35.47 11.31
CA VAL A 574 68.61 36.13 11.76
C VAL A 574 67.83 35.20 12.68
N THR A 575 67.27 35.77 13.73
CA THR A 575 66.31 35.08 14.60
C THR A 575 64.90 35.47 14.16
N LEU A 576 64.08 34.47 13.84
CA LEU A 576 62.66 34.62 13.58
C LEU A 576 61.90 34.23 14.85
N LYS A 577 60.99 35.09 15.32
CA LYS A 577 60.12 34.81 16.47
C LYS A 577 58.66 34.86 16.03
N VAL A 578 57.92 33.80 16.31
CA VAL A 578 56.47 33.77 16.12
C VAL A 578 55.79 34.19 17.41
N LEU A 579 54.83 35.11 17.30
CA LEU A 579 53.88 35.44 18.35
C LEU A 579 52.53 34.83 17.98
N LYS A 580 51.96 34.08 18.91
CA LYS A 580 50.68 33.35 18.79
C LYS A 580 49.61 34.09 19.58
N GLN A 581 48.46 34.35 18.99
CA GLN A 581 47.27 34.89 19.67
C GLN A 581 46.06 34.01 19.34
N GLY A 582 45.36 33.52 20.37
CA GLY A 582 44.26 32.56 20.21
C GLY A 582 44.72 31.13 19.82
N ILE A 583 46.02 30.84 19.87
CA ILE A 583 46.60 29.52 19.58
C ILE A 583 47.30 29.02 20.86
N SER A 584 47.06 27.76 21.24
CA SER A 584 47.74 27.14 22.39
C SER A 584 49.27 27.17 22.22
N ALA A 585 50.01 27.28 23.31
CA ALA A 585 51.47 27.28 23.28
C ALA A 585 52.03 26.01 22.62
N ASP A 586 51.37 24.86 22.84
CA ASP A 586 51.81 23.55 22.38
C ASP A 586 51.46 23.25 20.90
N GLU A 587 50.62 24.08 20.28
CA GLU A 587 50.21 23.88 18.88
C GLU A 587 51.36 24.21 17.92
N PRO A 588 51.70 23.32 16.96
CA PRO A 588 52.82 23.53 16.07
C PRO A 588 52.53 24.64 15.05
N VAL A 589 53.51 25.51 14.84
CA VAL A 589 53.54 26.49 13.73
C VAL A 589 54.73 26.15 12.83
N ASP A 590 54.48 26.15 11.53
CA ASP A 590 55.50 25.90 10.52
C ASP A 590 56.02 27.22 9.95
N ILE A 591 57.32 27.33 9.69
CA ILE A 591 57.91 28.45 8.95
C ILE A 591 58.53 27.93 7.66
N THR A 592 58.25 28.64 6.57
CA THR A 592 58.84 28.40 5.25
C THR A 592 59.55 29.66 4.75
N CYS A 593 60.55 29.48 3.88
CA CYS A 593 61.22 30.55 3.16
C CYS A 593 60.92 30.40 1.66
N ASN A 594 60.78 31.52 0.95
CA ASN A 594 60.63 31.52 -0.51
C ASN A 594 61.86 30.99 -1.26
N ASP A 595 63.01 30.85 -0.60
CA ASP A 595 64.23 30.23 -1.13
C ASP A 595 64.48 28.89 -0.45
N SER A 596 64.35 27.80 -1.21
CA SER A 596 64.50 26.42 -0.72
C SER A 596 65.93 26.05 -0.33
N SER A 597 66.93 26.87 -0.67
CA SER A 597 68.32 26.66 -0.25
C SER A 597 68.60 27.14 1.19
N ILE A 598 67.65 27.85 1.80
CA ILE A 598 67.79 28.39 3.15
C ILE A 598 67.26 27.40 4.18
N THR A 599 68.13 26.94 5.07
CA THR A 599 67.77 26.03 6.17
C THR A 599 67.28 26.81 7.39
N LEU A 600 66.12 26.43 7.92
CA LEU A 600 65.58 26.97 9.17
C LEU A 600 65.82 25.98 10.31
N VAL A 601 66.43 26.44 11.40
CA VAL A 601 66.67 25.61 12.60
C VAL A 601 65.71 26.06 13.70
N LYS A 602 64.70 25.23 14.02
CA LYS A 602 63.76 25.49 15.12
C LYS A 602 64.49 25.47 16.47
N LYS A 603 64.15 26.43 17.31
CA LYS A 603 64.58 26.61 18.71
C LYS A 603 63.35 26.54 19.62
N GLU A 604 63.58 26.54 20.92
CA GLU A 604 62.52 26.62 21.93
C GLU A 604 61.76 27.96 21.85
N ASN A 605 60.54 27.99 22.39
CA ASN A 605 59.67 29.18 22.44
C ASN A 605 59.36 29.80 21.07
N ASP A 606 59.01 28.94 20.10
CA ASP A 606 58.63 29.34 18.73
C ASP A 606 59.59 30.34 18.09
N GLN A 607 60.88 30.02 18.18
CA GLN A 607 61.95 30.75 17.53
C GLN A 607 62.67 29.89 16.51
N TRP A 608 63.17 30.50 15.44
CA TRP A 608 63.99 29.84 14.42
C TRP A 608 65.23 30.67 14.16
N THR A 609 66.36 29.98 14.02
CA THR A 609 67.61 30.61 13.57
C THR A 609 67.81 30.30 12.10
N VAL A 610 68.10 31.33 11.31
CA VAL A 610 68.31 31.22 9.87
C VAL A 610 69.62 31.89 9.48
N SER A 611 70.48 31.16 8.77
CA SER A 611 71.74 31.70 8.22
C SER A 611 71.52 32.12 6.77
N LEU A 612 71.74 33.40 6.47
CA LEU A 612 71.57 33.97 5.14
C LEU A 612 72.93 34.25 4.48
N PRO A 613 73.11 33.90 3.19
CA PRO A 613 74.38 34.10 2.48
C PRO A 613 74.62 35.58 2.15
N ASN A 614 75.88 35.96 1.93
CA ASN A 614 76.29 37.30 1.50
C ASN A 614 75.90 37.53 0.03
N LYS A 615 74.61 37.75 -0.23
CA LYS A 615 74.06 37.98 -1.57
C LYS A 615 72.96 39.01 -1.46
N THR A 616 72.98 40.03 -2.31
CA THR A 616 71.92 41.05 -2.34
C THR A 616 70.59 40.39 -2.72
N LYS A 617 69.74 40.12 -1.74
CA LYS A 617 68.46 39.42 -1.91
C LYS A 617 67.53 39.69 -0.73
N THR A 618 66.24 39.76 -1.00
CA THR A 618 65.17 39.79 0.01
C THR A 618 64.58 38.40 0.16
N TYR A 619 64.61 37.87 1.38
CA TYR A 619 64.04 36.58 1.75
C TYR A 619 62.69 36.81 2.42
N LEU A 620 61.66 36.09 1.97
CA LEU A 620 60.32 36.14 2.54
C LEU A 620 60.11 34.89 3.38
N PHE A 621 59.90 35.09 4.68
CA PHE A 621 59.56 34.03 5.61
C PHE A 621 58.07 34.06 5.89
N THR A 622 57.42 32.89 5.84
CA THR A 622 55.99 32.75 6.11
C THR A 622 55.77 31.73 7.22
N ALA A 623 55.22 32.18 8.34
CA ALA A 623 54.70 31.35 9.41
C ALA A 623 53.25 30.95 9.11
N ARG A 624 52.91 29.68 9.34
CA ARG A 624 51.58 29.12 9.08
C ARG A 624 51.12 28.24 10.23
N TYR A 625 49.93 28.53 10.74
CA TYR A 625 49.14 27.64 11.56
C TYR A 625 47.99 27.10 10.71
N ASN A 626 47.84 25.78 10.63
CA ASN A 626 46.83 25.15 9.77
C ASN A 626 45.42 25.15 10.37
N GLY A 627 45.27 25.52 11.65
CA GLY A 627 44.02 25.38 12.39
C GLY A 627 43.80 23.94 12.87
N ASN A 628 42.75 23.74 13.66
CA ASN A 628 42.29 22.41 14.08
C ASN A 628 40.75 22.33 13.95
N ALA A 629 40.11 21.39 14.65
CA ALA A 629 38.65 21.24 14.61
C ALA A 629 37.92 22.54 15.01
N ASN A 630 38.41 23.25 16.03
CA ASN A 630 37.71 24.36 16.69
C ASN A 630 38.35 25.75 16.43
N TYR A 631 39.59 25.80 15.96
CA TYR A 631 40.34 27.03 15.72
C TYR A 631 40.69 27.19 14.23
N ALA A 632 40.50 28.40 13.69
CA ALA A 632 40.82 28.73 12.31
C ALA A 632 42.34 28.75 12.09
N GLY A 633 42.79 28.46 10.87
CA GLY A 633 44.19 28.61 10.49
C GLY A 633 44.57 30.08 10.26
N SER A 634 45.82 30.43 10.50
CA SER A 634 46.34 31.79 10.36
C SER A 634 47.75 31.78 9.77
N LYS A 635 48.16 32.93 9.21
CA LYS A 635 49.46 33.10 8.55
C LYS A 635 50.03 34.47 8.87
N ALA A 636 51.35 34.53 8.98
CA ALA A 636 52.10 35.77 9.09
C ALA A 636 53.34 35.69 8.21
N ALA A 637 53.83 36.83 7.73
CA ALA A 637 55.05 36.87 6.94
C ALA A 637 55.92 38.05 7.32
N CYS A 638 57.23 37.88 7.20
CA CYS A 638 58.21 38.95 7.35
C CYS A 638 59.26 38.87 6.25
N GLN A 639 59.88 40.00 5.94
CA GLN A 639 60.96 40.06 4.96
C GLN A 639 62.28 40.39 5.64
N VAL A 640 63.36 39.76 5.17
CA VAL A 640 64.73 40.09 5.57
C VAL A 640 65.52 40.39 4.32
N THR A 641 66.08 41.59 4.24
CA THR A 641 66.94 41.97 3.12
C THR A 641 68.41 41.90 3.50
N VAL A 642 69.18 41.13 2.74
CA VAL A 642 70.65 41.11 2.84
C VAL A 642 71.20 42.03 1.77
N LYS A 643 72.09 42.96 2.15
CA LYS A 643 72.91 43.74 1.23
C LYS A 643 74.28 43.11 1.13
N GLU A 644 74.72 42.83 -0.09
CA GLU A 644 76.03 42.23 -0.31
C GLU A 644 77.15 43.16 0.14
N LYS A 645 78.01 42.67 1.03
CA LYS A 645 79.21 43.40 1.47
C LYS A 645 80.34 43.12 0.49
N LYS A 646 80.65 44.10 -0.38
CA LYS A 646 81.81 44.04 -1.31
C LYS A 646 83.10 44.28 -0.52
N SER A 647 84.08 43.40 -0.67
CA SER A 647 85.40 43.53 -0.05
C SER A 647 86.17 44.70 -0.68
N GLN A 648 86.58 45.70 0.10
CA GLN A 648 87.41 46.82 -0.36
C GLN A 648 88.84 46.71 0.21
N THR A 649 89.78 46.44 -0.69
CA THR A 649 91.22 46.62 -0.52
C THR A 649 91.63 48.07 -0.79
N GLY A 650 92.22 48.73 0.22
CA GLY A 650 93.22 49.81 0.20
C GLY A 650 93.15 51.00 -0.78
N GLY A 651 93.19 52.22 -0.23
CA GLY A 651 94.07 53.30 -0.73
C GLY A 651 93.46 54.66 -1.11
N GLY A 652 93.60 55.64 -0.22
CA GLY A 652 94.22 56.94 -0.53
C GLY A 652 93.46 58.06 -1.29
N THR A 653 92.95 59.01 -0.49
CA THR A 653 93.18 60.49 -0.59
C THR A 653 92.61 61.36 -1.74
N LEU A 654 91.79 62.35 -1.31
CA LEU A 654 91.87 63.82 -1.49
C LEU A 654 90.93 64.61 -2.47
N ILE A 655 90.00 65.36 -1.82
CA ILE A 655 89.51 66.77 -1.97
C ILE A 655 88.40 67.17 -2.99
N PRO A 656 87.67 68.33 -2.82
CA PRO A 656 86.20 68.47 -2.75
C PRO A 656 85.71 69.55 -3.77
N PRO A 657 84.79 70.50 -3.48
CA PRO A 657 83.46 70.50 -2.83
C PRO A 657 82.34 70.92 -3.83
N GLU A 658 81.05 70.71 -3.52
CA GLU A 658 79.99 71.67 -3.90
C GLU A 658 78.62 71.37 -3.26
N LYS A 659 77.96 72.43 -2.78
CA LYS A 659 76.55 72.56 -2.39
C LYS A 659 76.01 73.69 -3.27
N PRO A 660 74.82 73.63 -3.90
CA PRO A 660 73.55 73.88 -3.19
C PRO A 660 72.31 73.06 -3.69
N THR A 661 71.29 73.05 -2.83
CA THR A 661 69.83 72.73 -3.02
C THR A 661 69.15 73.54 -4.16
N PRO A 662 67.88 73.31 -4.62
CA PRO A 662 66.71 72.74 -3.91
C PRO A 662 65.64 71.93 -4.74
N GLU A 663 64.59 71.49 -4.01
CA GLU A 663 63.15 71.40 -4.37
C GLU A 663 62.48 70.15 -5.02
N GLU A 664 61.49 69.63 -4.25
CA GLU A 664 60.14 69.04 -4.54
C GLU A 664 59.96 67.88 -5.54
N PRO A 665 59.05 66.90 -5.26
CA PRO A 665 57.60 67.14 -5.42
C PRO A 665 56.60 66.31 -4.56
N THR A 666 55.35 66.77 -4.57
CA THR A 666 54.07 65.99 -4.49
C THR A 666 53.15 66.54 -5.61
N PRO A 667 51.99 65.96 -5.99
CA PRO A 667 51.35 64.68 -5.63
C PRO A 667 50.80 63.88 -6.84
N GLU A 668 50.27 62.66 -6.65
CA GLU A 668 48.90 62.28 -7.14
C GLU A 668 48.48 60.84 -6.78
N LYS A 669 47.15 60.69 -6.67
CA LYS A 669 46.32 59.55 -6.23
C LYS A 669 45.96 58.62 -7.40
N PRO A 670 45.57 57.35 -7.17
CA PRO A 670 44.33 56.89 -7.83
C PRO A 670 43.47 55.86 -7.04
N ALA A 671 42.20 55.79 -7.44
CA ALA A 671 41.22 54.68 -7.38
C ALA A 671 40.15 54.99 -8.48
N PRO A 672 39.25 54.08 -8.95
CA PRO A 672 39.04 52.63 -8.75
C PRO A 672 38.75 51.84 -10.07
N GLU A 673 38.26 50.58 -9.95
CA GLU A 673 37.29 49.83 -10.82
C GLU A 673 37.64 48.40 -11.35
N GLU A 674 36.54 47.64 -11.53
CA GLU A 674 36.28 46.18 -11.66
C GLU A 674 36.93 45.39 -12.82
N PRO A 675 36.83 44.04 -12.79
CA PRO A 675 36.85 43.22 -14.00
C PRO A 675 35.61 42.30 -14.19
N THR A 676 35.18 42.15 -15.44
CA THR A 676 34.36 41.03 -15.97
C THR A 676 34.97 40.52 -17.30
N PRO A 677 34.57 39.33 -17.84
CA PRO A 677 35.52 38.28 -18.24
C PRO A 677 35.47 37.91 -19.75
N GLU A 678 36.39 37.07 -20.23
CA GLU A 678 36.14 36.27 -21.44
C GLU A 678 36.96 34.95 -21.58
N LYS A 679 36.40 34.11 -22.47
CA LYS A 679 36.45 32.64 -22.77
C LYS A 679 37.77 32.08 -23.36
N PRO A 680 37.91 30.74 -23.61
CA PRO A 680 37.55 30.16 -24.93
C PRO A 680 37.12 28.65 -24.95
N ALA A 681 36.71 28.16 -26.14
CA ALA A 681 36.44 26.77 -26.59
C ALA A 681 36.78 26.68 -28.11
N PRO A 682 36.65 25.57 -28.90
CA PRO A 682 36.76 24.10 -28.72
C PRO A 682 37.58 23.40 -29.87
N GLU A 683 37.71 22.05 -29.92
CA GLU A 683 37.85 21.27 -31.19
C GLU A 683 37.51 19.75 -31.09
N LYS A 684 37.19 19.11 -32.25
CA LYS A 684 36.38 17.88 -32.50
C LYS A 684 37.21 16.61 -32.92
N PRO A 685 36.59 15.40 -33.09
CA PRO A 685 37.23 14.06 -33.24
C PRO A 685 36.99 13.32 -34.59
N THR A 686 37.63 12.13 -34.80
CA THR A 686 37.14 10.79 -35.34
C THR A 686 38.27 9.97 -36.05
N PRO A 687 38.12 8.68 -36.48
CA PRO A 687 37.66 7.43 -35.81
C PRO A 687 38.53 6.16 -36.15
N GLU A 688 38.43 5.03 -35.42
CA GLU A 688 38.65 3.68 -36.00
C GLU A 688 38.05 2.51 -35.18
N LYS A 689 37.78 1.39 -35.88
CA LYS A 689 36.85 0.27 -35.62
C LYS A 689 37.50 -0.93 -34.87
N PRO A 690 36.74 -1.84 -34.20
CA PRO A 690 37.29 -2.97 -33.44
C PRO A 690 37.15 -4.34 -34.13
N ALA A 691 38.03 -5.30 -33.78
CA ALA A 691 37.82 -6.77 -33.73
C ALA A 691 39.03 -7.46 -33.00
N PRO A 692 39.01 -8.76 -32.63
CA PRO A 692 38.87 -9.23 -31.25
C PRO A 692 39.98 -10.18 -30.76
N GLU A 693 40.13 -10.41 -29.44
CA GLU A 693 40.64 -11.70 -28.93
C GLU A 693 40.27 -11.99 -27.46
N LYS A 694 40.01 -13.27 -27.18
CA LYS A 694 39.53 -13.91 -25.94
C LYS A 694 40.58 -13.88 -24.81
N PRO A 695 40.18 -14.10 -23.54
CA PRO A 695 40.26 -15.47 -22.98
C PRO A 695 39.08 -15.87 -22.06
N ASN A 696 38.97 -17.18 -21.85
CA ASN A 696 38.13 -17.91 -20.88
C ASN A 696 39.12 -18.66 -19.94
N PRO A 697 38.72 -19.42 -18.88
CA PRO A 697 37.65 -19.30 -17.88
C PRO A 697 38.17 -19.41 -16.42
N GLY A 698 37.29 -19.14 -15.44
CA GLY A 698 37.24 -19.84 -14.16
C GLY A 698 37.94 -19.18 -12.96
N GLU A 699 37.17 -18.64 -12.03
CA GLU A 699 36.90 -19.26 -10.71
C GLU A 699 36.01 -18.32 -9.88
N THR A 700 35.02 -18.93 -9.24
CA THR A 700 34.13 -18.36 -8.24
C THR A 700 34.91 -17.91 -7.00
N GLU A 701 34.79 -16.64 -6.61
CA GLU A 701 35.05 -16.22 -5.23
C GLU A 701 33.82 -15.56 -4.61
N VAL A 702 33.38 -16.21 -3.56
CA VAL A 702 32.43 -15.79 -2.54
C VAL A 702 33.21 -15.00 -1.50
N VAL A 703 32.76 -13.81 -1.10
CA VAL A 703 33.15 -13.24 0.20
C VAL A 703 31.93 -12.57 0.86
N PRO A 704 31.72 -12.79 2.18
CA PRO A 704 30.42 -12.68 2.83
C PRO A 704 30.25 -11.38 3.61
N ASN A 705 29.00 -11.08 4.01
CA ASN A 705 28.78 -10.49 5.34
C ASN A 705 27.36 -10.79 5.82
N VAL A 706 27.21 -11.95 6.46
CA VAL A 706 26.05 -12.33 7.26
C VAL A 706 26.33 -11.88 8.69
N THR A 707 25.50 -10.99 9.24
CA THR A 707 25.48 -10.71 10.67
C THR A 707 24.64 -11.79 11.38
N PRO A 708 25.04 -12.33 12.54
CA PRO A 708 24.39 -13.50 13.14
C PRO A 708 23.01 -13.17 13.72
N VAL A 709 22.05 -14.06 13.49
CA VAL A 709 20.76 -14.13 14.21
C VAL A 709 21.00 -14.99 15.48
N PRO A 710 20.44 -14.64 16.65
CA PRO A 710 20.62 -15.45 17.85
C PRO A 710 20.00 -16.84 17.69
N GLU A 711 20.79 -17.85 18.01
CA GLU A 711 20.47 -19.27 18.02
C GLU A 711 19.35 -19.57 19.03
N LEU A 712 18.33 -20.35 18.64
CA LEU A 712 17.37 -20.93 19.57
C LEU A 712 18.03 -22.14 20.25
N GLU A 713 18.51 -21.98 21.49
CA GLU A 713 18.92 -23.12 22.30
C GLU A 713 17.71 -24.03 22.59
N SER A 714 17.73 -25.23 22.02
CA SER A 714 16.82 -26.31 22.38
C SER A 714 17.29 -26.96 23.69
N LYS A 715 16.65 -26.60 24.81
CA LYS A 715 16.65 -27.45 26.00
C LYS A 715 15.30 -28.13 26.11
N THR A 716 15.33 -29.45 25.95
CA THR A 716 14.26 -30.39 26.27
C THR A 716 13.82 -30.18 27.71
N ASP A 717 12.64 -29.62 27.93
CA ASP A 717 11.83 -29.96 29.09
C ASP A 717 10.34 -29.68 28.87
N LYS A 718 9.52 -30.58 29.40
CA LYS A 718 8.07 -30.64 29.19
C LYS A 718 7.38 -29.45 29.86
N THR A 719 6.31 -28.95 29.20
CA THR A 719 5.38 -27.88 29.62
C THR A 719 5.99 -26.48 29.81
N ILE A 720 5.74 -25.59 28.83
CA ILE A 720 6.08 -24.17 28.96
C ILE A 720 4.84 -23.30 28.74
N LYS A 721 4.39 -22.66 29.83
CA LYS A 721 3.42 -21.55 29.85
C LYS A 721 4.04 -20.31 29.19
N ASN A 722 3.26 -19.61 28.38
CA ASN A 722 3.46 -18.23 27.87
C ASN A 722 4.92 -17.84 27.57
N LYS A 723 5.43 -18.21 26.39
CA LYS A 723 6.59 -17.51 25.80
C LYS A 723 6.11 -16.49 24.77
N THR A 724 6.53 -15.24 24.96
CA THR A 724 6.39 -14.16 23.98
C THR A 724 7.51 -14.29 22.96
N VAL A 725 7.19 -14.58 21.69
CA VAL A 725 8.17 -14.52 20.60
C VAL A 725 8.23 -13.06 20.11
N THR A 726 9.36 -12.39 20.33
CA THR A 726 9.57 -11.01 19.84
C THR A 726 10.31 -11.06 18.51
N ILE A 727 9.63 -10.72 17.42
CA ILE A 727 10.22 -10.66 16.07
C ILE A 727 10.63 -9.20 15.82
N LYS A 728 11.93 -8.94 15.61
CA LYS A 728 12.41 -7.64 15.14
C LYS A 728 12.34 -7.59 13.62
N CYS A 729 11.41 -6.82 13.06
CA CYS A 729 11.31 -6.56 11.63
C CYS A 729 12.03 -5.26 11.28
N LYS A 730 12.76 -5.23 10.16
CA LYS A 730 13.18 -3.99 9.50
C LYS A 730 12.10 -3.60 8.49
N SER A 731 11.29 -2.59 8.81
CA SER A 731 10.39 -1.92 7.86
C SER A 731 11.04 -0.61 7.37
N ARG A 732 10.81 -0.24 6.10
CA ARG A 732 11.30 1.03 5.51
C ARG A 732 10.72 2.30 6.18
N LYS A 733 9.73 2.19 7.08
CA LYS A 733 9.07 3.34 7.76
C LYS A 733 8.87 3.17 9.28
N GLY A 734 9.77 2.51 10.01
CA GLY A 734 9.89 2.65 11.48
C GLY A 734 8.70 2.28 12.40
N LYS A 735 7.49 1.96 11.91
CA LYS A 735 6.37 1.51 12.76
C LYS A 735 6.69 0.14 13.38
N LYS A 736 6.62 0.02 14.72
CA LYS A 736 6.56 -1.29 15.40
C LYS A 736 5.24 -1.96 15.02
N GLN A 737 5.27 -2.92 14.10
CA GLN A 737 4.14 -3.82 13.90
C GLN A 737 4.16 -4.90 15.00
N VAL A 738 3.06 -5.04 15.73
CA VAL A 738 2.87 -6.13 16.69
C VAL A 738 2.08 -7.22 16.00
N LEU A 739 2.76 -8.29 15.60
CA LEU A 739 2.10 -9.47 15.07
C LEU A 739 1.54 -10.29 16.26
N LYS A 740 0.22 -10.28 16.47
CA LYS A 740 -0.43 -11.18 17.43
C LYS A 740 -0.64 -12.53 16.77
N LEU A 741 0.18 -13.51 17.14
CA LEU A 741 -0.02 -14.90 16.77
C LEU A 741 -0.81 -15.59 17.88
N ASP A 742 -1.89 -16.28 17.53
CA ASP A 742 -2.61 -17.10 18.49
C ASP A 742 -1.79 -18.34 18.87
N LYS A 743 -2.17 -18.97 19.99
CA LYS A 743 -1.45 -20.13 20.56
C LYS A 743 -1.39 -21.32 19.59
N SER A 744 -2.42 -21.52 18.76
CA SER A 744 -2.45 -22.62 17.80
C SER A 744 -1.49 -22.39 16.63
N THR A 745 -1.40 -21.15 16.13
CA THR A 745 -0.43 -20.73 15.09
C THR A 745 1.01 -20.87 15.58
N ILE A 746 1.30 -20.49 16.83
CA ILE A 746 2.62 -20.69 17.44
C ILE A 746 2.96 -22.19 17.53
N ASN A 747 2.02 -23.02 18.00
CA ASN A 747 2.23 -24.47 18.09
C ASN A 747 2.44 -25.12 16.72
N TYR A 748 1.74 -24.64 15.69
CA TYR A 748 1.90 -25.10 14.31
C TYR A 748 3.28 -24.78 13.75
N LEU A 749 3.75 -23.54 13.93
CA LEU A 749 5.08 -23.10 13.48
C LEU A 749 6.20 -23.87 14.18
N ILE A 750 6.04 -24.18 15.47
CA ILE A 750 6.98 -25.01 16.23
C ILE A 750 6.97 -26.46 15.71
N LYS A 751 5.78 -27.05 15.51
CA LYS A 751 5.64 -28.42 14.98
C LYS A 751 6.26 -28.57 13.58
N LYS A 752 6.29 -27.48 12.81
CA LYS A 752 6.81 -27.45 11.43
C LYS A 752 8.24 -26.91 11.32
N GLU A 753 8.93 -26.72 12.44
CA GLU A 753 10.33 -26.26 12.49
C GLU A 753 10.57 -24.98 11.66
N ALA A 754 9.65 -24.01 11.75
CA ALA A 754 9.80 -22.74 11.07
C ALA A 754 11.09 -22.03 11.52
N LYS A 755 11.94 -21.66 10.56
CA LYS A 755 13.27 -21.08 10.81
C LYS A 755 13.21 -19.56 10.96
N ALA A 756 12.31 -18.89 10.23
CA ALA A 756 12.07 -17.46 10.38
C ALA A 756 10.68 -17.04 9.88
N LEU A 757 10.22 -15.88 10.36
CA LEU A 757 9.03 -15.18 9.87
C LEU A 757 9.48 -13.80 9.36
N GLN A 758 9.12 -13.47 8.13
CA GLN A 758 9.46 -12.20 7.49
C GLN A 758 8.17 -11.50 7.06
N LEU A 759 8.05 -10.21 7.38
CA LEU A 759 6.92 -9.37 6.96
C LEU A 759 7.31 -8.62 5.68
N GLU A 760 6.59 -8.86 4.60
CA GLU A 760 6.78 -8.19 3.31
C GLU A 760 5.44 -7.59 2.86
N PHE A 761 5.36 -6.25 2.83
CA PHE A 761 4.24 -5.51 2.27
C PHE A 761 2.85 -5.98 2.74
N GLY A 762 2.70 -6.24 4.05
CA GLY A 762 1.44 -6.71 4.66
C GLY A 762 1.24 -8.23 4.65
N ASN A 763 2.12 -8.99 4.00
CA ASN A 763 2.11 -10.46 4.03
C ASN A 763 3.18 -11.01 4.97
N VAL A 764 2.91 -12.16 5.60
CA VAL A 764 3.89 -12.91 6.41
C VAL A 764 4.47 -14.05 5.58
N ALA A 765 5.75 -13.95 5.21
CA ALA A 765 6.52 -15.04 4.63
C ALA A 765 7.11 -15.93 5.72
N VAL A 766 6.87 -17.24 5.63
CA VAL A 766 7.42 -18.25 6.55
C VAL A 766 8.59 -18.95 5.87
N ILE A 767 9.78 -18.86 6.46
CA ILE A 767 10.98 -19.54 5.98
C ILE A 767 11.12 -20.86 6.74
N MET A 768 11.16 -21.97 6.02
CA MET A 768 11.24 -23.31 6.59
C MET A 768 12.09 -24.24 5.73
N ASP A 769 12.48 -25.37 6.29
CA ASP A 769 13.36 -26.32 5.61
C ASP A 769 12.73 -26.86 4.31
N ARG A 770 13.54 -27.02 3.26
CA ARG A 770 13.09 -27.48 1.95
C ARG A 770 12.46 -28.88 2.00
N ASN A 771 12.88 -29.74 2.93
CA ASN A 771 12.30 -31.07 3.11
C ASN A 771 10.94 -30.99 3.83
N ALA A 772 10.79 -30.10 4.81
CA ALA A 772 9.49 -29.81 5.44
C ALA A 772 8.50 -29.17 4.45
N LEU A 773 9.00 -28.37 3.49
CA LEU A 773 8.19 -27.78 2.41
C LEU A 773 7.74 -28.83 1.36
N LYS A 774 8.54 -29.87 1.12
CA LYS A 774 8.19 -30.99 0.22
C LYS A 774 7.09 -31.87 0.79
N GLU A 775 7.05 -32.09 2.10
CA GLU A 775 5.93 -32.77 2.77
C GLU A 775 4.61 -32.00 2.65
N ILE A 776 4.67 -30.66 2.61
CA ILE A 776 3.48 -29.79 2.44
C ILE A 776 2.98 -29.78 1.00
N LYS A 777 3.85 -29.90 -0.01
CA LYS A 777 3.43 -29.97 -1.42
C LYS A 777 2.84 -31.32 -1.83
N ASN A 778 3.01 -32.35 -1.00
CA ASN A 778 2.53 -33.71 -1.24
C ASN A 778 1.28 -34.07 -0.41
N ARG A 779 0.63 -33.08 0.21
CA ARG A 779 -0.69 -33.16 0.84
C ARG A 779 -1.55 -32.04 0.27
#